data_AF-A0A182SJB9-F1
#
_entry.id   AF-A0A182SJB9-F1
#
_cell.length_a   1.000
_cell.length_b   1.000
_cell.length_c   1.000
_cell.angle_alpha   90.00
_cell.angle_beta   90.00
_cell.angle_gamma   90.00
#
_symmetry.space_group_name_H-M   'P 1'
#
loop_
_entity.id
_entity.type
_entity.pdbx_description
1 polymer ?
#
loop_
_entity_poly.entity_id
_entity_poly.type
_entity_poly.pdbx_seq_one_letter_code
_entity_poly.pdbx_strand_id
1 'polypeptide(L)'
;LGILLATFGQTIANEFQGIRRSKCQQSRDRTQIYEGVDNVLMKRLQALRTEMRTRTSTQSAELDAYLVPMYDEHQSQYLMESDQRIRFLTGFTGTIGEAVVLMRSAAFWTDERFIEQADQELNCAWRLFRNGERPTVAEYLLSELSPEARVGADPHLIPHPTWKALETELNADYIRMVHINRNLVDMVWGARRPAPRSGAIKVHPVRFAGERWDSKVARLRANLTALRCDGMIVTSLTEVAYLLNLRGSDIPHVPVFKAYLLVTHRELTLYTNTSRETLGLKNHLKAHSCHNENCVQLRDYVDVWRDLRTLAQHWHRFLVPAAVVFDTGASEAIHATLPRNIVYERPSPIIFLRAQKNQVERQGMRQAHIRDGVAMCEVLSRLEERFIAGDHITEMSLAREIDHARKTQNNSEGIAFPTSVAYGVHSSRPNYTPSNRTNVELSEGMVLIDSGGQYEDGTTEVSRTLHLGEPTADQIRAYTNVLIGMIRLSMLTFPENLKPAELDALARGPVWGSMNDYPHGTGHGIGSYSAVRESPISISYTAKQRFTFKEGYFFSNEPGYYKTGAFGIRLENVLEVVDTGKMHPTGHKFLAFQDVTLVPFEWKLIDRTLLSVPEKKWLNDYNSRIRQHVGSELKR
;
A
#
# COMPACT_ATOMS: atom_id res chain seq x y z
N LEU A 1 50.03 37.07 9.37
CA LEU A 1 48.98 38.10 9.58
C LEU A 1 48.72 38.73 8.22
N GLY A 2 47.74 38.26 7.45
CA GLY A 2 46.34 38.74 7.46
C GLY A 2 46.09 39.26 6.03
N ILE A 3 45.00 38.99 5.32
CA ILE A 3 43.60 38.83 5.70
C ILE A 3 42.94 37.95 4.63
N LEU A 4 42.32 36.84 5.04
CA LEU A 4 41.21 36.22 4.33
C LEU A 4 39.99 37.13 4.54
N LEU A 5 39.44 37.71 3.48
CA LEU A 5 38.13 38.34 3.52
C LEU A 5 37.10 37.33 2.99
N ALA A 6 36.31 36.86 3.95
CA ALA A 6 35.16 36.00 3.77
C ALA A 6 34.15 36.62 2.79
N THR A 7 33.84 35.89 1.73
CA THR A 7 32.58 36.05 1.01
C THR A 7 31.49 35.41 1.86
N PHE A 8 30.88 36.20 2.74
CA PHE A 8 29.57 35.89 3.30
C PHE A 8 28.58 35.85 2.14
N GLY A 9 28.28 34.64 1.64
CA GLY A 9 27.09 34.40 0.86
C GLY A 9 25.89 34.59 1.76
N GLN A 10 25.15 35.69 1.59
CA GLN A 10 23.77 35.78 2.03
C GLN A 10 22.98 34.68 1.30
N THR A 11 22.78 33.53 1.95
CA THR A 11 21.70 32.63 1.58
C THR A 11 20.40 33.34 1.92
N ILE A 12 19.79 33.99 0.92
CA ILE A 12 18.38 34.33 0.95
C ILE A 12 17.67 32.99 1.22
N ALA A 13 17.10 32.84 2.41
CA ALA A 13 16.25 31.70 2.72
C ALA A 13 15.10 31.72 1.71
N ASN A 14 15.13 30.84 0.71
CA ASN A 14 14.01 30.65 -0.18
C ASN A 14 12.86 30.11 0.67
N GLU A 15 11.95 30.99 1.06
CA GLU A 15 10.75 30.57 1.79
C GLU A 15 9.92 29.66 0.87
N PHE A 16 9.88 28.37 1.17
CA PHE A 16 9.11 27.42 0.38
C PHE A 16 7.62 27.68 0.60
N GLN A 17 6.97 28.30 -0.39
CA GLN A 17 5.56 28.70 -0.30
C GLN A 17 4.55 27.54 -0.49
N GLY A 18 5.00 26.41 -1.04
CA GLY A 18 4.14 25.28 -1.39
C GLY A 18 3.30 25.50 -2.63
N ILE A 19 2.48 24.51 -2.97
CA ILE A 19 1.56 24.53 -4.10
C ILE A 19 0.51 25.61 -3.86
N ARG A 20 0.17 26.37 -4.90
CA ARG A 20 -0.92 27.34 -4.84
C ARG A 20 -2.26 26.61 -4.70
N ARG A 21 -2.89 26.80 -3.55
CA ARG A 21 -4.11 26.11 -3.14
C ARG A 21 -5.37 26.85 -3.57
N SER A 22 -6.26 26.19 -4.33
CA SER A 22 -7.51 26.78 -4.84
C SER A 22 -8.46 27.16 -3.70
N LYS A 23 -8.56 26.32 -2.67
CA LYS A 23 -9.37 26.53 -1.46
C LYS A 23 -8.97 27.78 -0.67
N CYS A 24 -7.70 28.20 -0.78
CA CYS A 24 -7.11 29.26 0.04
C CYS A 24 -6.94 30.60 -0.72
N GLN A 25 -7.55 30.76 -1.90
CA GLN A 25 -7.39 31.96 -2.75
C GLN A 25 -8.10 33.23 -2.24
N GLN A 26 -8.38 33.34 -0.94
CA GLN A 26 -8.83 34.59 -0.32
C GLN A 26 -7.93 34.98 0.84
N SER A 27 -7.48 36.24 0.79
CA SER A 27 -6.82 37.03 1.83
C SER A 27 -5.29 37.10 1.76
N ARG A 28 -4.80 38.11 1.04
CA ARG A 28 -3.47 38.68 1.29
C ARG A 28 -3.46 39.72 2.43
N ASP A 29 -4.62 40.06 3.04
CA ASP A 29 -4.71 41.20 3.98
C ASP A 29 -5.91 41.22 4.97
N ARG A 30 -6.55 40.09 5.27
CA ARG A 30 -7.60 39.94 6.29
C ARG A 30 -7.35 38.72 7.15
N THR A 31 -7.49 38.87 8.46
CA THR A 31 -7.45 37.79 9.46
C THR A 31 -8.28 36.61 8.95
N GLN A 32 -7.65 35.48 8.68
CA GLN A 32 -8.35 34.32 8.13
C GLN A 32 -9.26 33.73 9.22
N ILE A 33 -10.58 33.85 9.01
CA ILE A 33 -11.58 33.30 9.92
C ILE A 33 -11.82 31.85 9.53
N TYR A 34 -11.61 30.93 10.48
CA TYR A 34 -11.90 29.51 10.32
C TYR A 34 -13.28 29.21 10.90
N GLU A 35 -14.16 28.59 10.11
CA GLU A 35 -15.52 28.20 10.51
C GLU A 35 -15.71 26.68 10.45
N GLY A 36 -16.73 26.16 11.15
CA GLY A 36 -17.12 24.75 11.10
C GLY A 36 -15.96 23.77 11.41
N VAL A 37 -15.75 22.82 10.48
CA VAL A 37 -14.72 21.78 10.60
C VAL A 37 -13.31 22.37 10.65
N ASP A 38 -13.03 23.42 9.87
CA ASP A 38 -11.69 24.01 9.79
C ASP A 38 -11.29 24.67 11.11
N ASN A 39 -12.24 25.25 11.87
CA ASN A 39 -11.99 25.77 13.22
C ASN A 39 -11.60 24.65 14.20
N VAL A 40 -12.26 23.49 14.11
CA VAL A 40 -11.93 22.32 14.94
C VAL A 40 -10.52 21.82 14.62
N LEU A 41 -10.16 21.74 13.34
CA LEU A 41 -8.82 21.34 12.90
C LEU A 41 -7.74 22.34 13.38
N MET A 42 -8.02 23.63 13.33
CA MET A 42 -7.11 24.66 13.87
C MET A 42 -6.89 24.53 15.37
N LYS A 43 -7.95 24.26 16.15
CA LYS A 43 -7.83 24.02 17.60
C LYS A 43 -6.97 22.79 17.89
N ARG A 44 -7.09 21.71 17.09
CA ARG A 44 -6.24 20.52 17.21
C ARG A 44 -4.77 20.84 16.93
N LEU A 45 -4.50 21.61 15.88
CA LEU A 45 -3.14 22.07 15.55
C LEU A 45 -2.52 22.92 16.67
N GLN A 46 -3.29 23.84 17.26
CA GLN A 46 -2.85 24.66 18.39
C GLN A 46 -2.60 23.83 19.66
N ALA A 47 -3.47 22.87 19.95
CA ALA A 47 -3.28 21.94 21.07
C ALA A 47 -2.00 21.11 20.89
N LEU A 48 -1.71 20.63 19.67
CA LEU A 48 -0.47 19.91 19.39
C LEU A 48 0.77 20.77 19.64
N ARG A 49 0.77 22.04 19.23
CA ARG A 49 1.85 23.00 19.54
C ARG A 49 2.03 23.24 21.03
N THR A 50 0.95 23.16 21.80
CA THR A 50 1.00 23.24 23.27
C THR A 50 1.67 22.00 23.86
N GLU A 51 1.34 20.81 23.36
CA GLU A 51 1.98 19.55 23.76
C GLU A 51 3.48 19.52 23.41
N MET A 52 3.88 20.09 22.27
CA MET A 52 5.29 20.24 21.88
C MET A 52 6.13 21.06 22.87
N ARG A 53 5.51 21.99 23.61
CA ARG A 53 6.16 22.82 24.65
C ARG A 53 6.01 22.22 26.05
N THR A 54 5.17 21.20 26.22
CA THR A 54 4.87 20.62 27.53
C THR A 54 5.89 19.53 27.86
N ARG A 55 6.81 19.81 28.80
CA ARG A 55 7.92 18.90 29.15
C ARG A 55 7.47 17.52 29.65
N THR A 56 6.32 17.44 30.32
CA THR A 56 5.74 16.16 30.75
C THR A 56 5.32 15.29 29.56
N SER A 57 4.90 15.93 28.46
CA SER A 57 4.46 15.28 27.23
C SER A 57 5.64 14.82 26.40
N THR A 58 6.66 15.68 26.24
CA THR A 58 7.88 15.36 25.49
C THR A 58 8.84 14.45 26.26
N GLN A 59 8.65 14.30 27.58
CA GLN A 59 9.56 13.60 28.51
C GLN A 59 11.01 14.12 28.42
N SER A 60 11.20 15.35 27.92
CA SER A 60 12.49 15.96 27.64
C SER A 60 12.34 17.49 27.56
N ALA A 61 13.18 18.14 26.75
CA ALA A 61 13.02 19.55 26.41
C ALA A 61 11.85 19.78 25.44
N GLU A 62 11.57 21.06 25.22
CA GLU A 62 10.59 21.52 24.24
C GLU A 62 11.04 21.17 22.81
N LEU A 63 10.06 21.05 21.92
CA LEU A 63 10.27 20.77 20.50
C LEU A 63 10.01 22.01 19.65
N ASP A 64 10.74 22.12 18.55
CA ASP A 64 10.59 23.19 17.55
C ASP A 64 9.77 22.72 16.35
N ALA A 65 9.87 21.44 16.02
CA ALA A 65 9.00 20.77 15.07
C ALA A 65 8.57 19.37 15.56
N TYR A 66 7.43 18.89 15.05
CA TYR A 66 6.94 17.55 15.28
C TYR A 66 6.51 16.91 13.95
N LEU A 67 7.00 15.70 13.68
CA LEU A 67 6.63 14.92 12.51
C LEU A 67 5.47 13.99 12.83
N VAL A 68 4.48 13.95 11.95
CA VAL A 68 3.34 13.04 12.02
C VAL A 68 3.28 12.26 10.71
N PRO A 69 3.78 11.02 10.68
CA PRO A 69 3.68 10.16 9.51
C PRO A 69 2.30 9.51 9.41
N MET A 70 1.99 8.93 8.25
CA MET A 70 0.79 8.12 8.03
C MET A 70 1.10 6.62 8.09
N TYR A 71 1.70 6.16 9.19
CA TYR A 71 1.95 4.75 9.47
C TYR A 71 1.42 4.36 10.85
N ASP A 72 1.19 3.07 11.04
CA ASP A 72 1.07 2.44 12.36
C ASP A 72 2.41 1.83 12.80
N GLU A 73 2.43 1.15 13.94
CA GLU A 73 3.64 0.52 14.48
C GLU A 73 4.23 -0.58 13.60
N HIS A 74 3.43 -1.09 12.65
CA HIS A 74 3.75 -2.17 11.74
C HIS A 74 3.98 -1.70 10.30
N GLN A 75 3.98 -0.39 10.07
CA GLN A 75 4.12 0.24 8.77
C GLN A 75 3.05 -0.22 7.75
N SER A 76 1.83 -0.44 8.23
CA SER A 76 0.70 -0.86 7.41
C SER A 76 0.31 0.19 6.36
N GLN A 77 -0.05 -0.26 5.15
CA GLN A 77 -0.55 0.61 4.08
C GLN A 77 -1.93 1.22 4.41
N TYR A 78 -2.82 0.44 5.00
CA TYR A 78 -4.11 0.89 5.52
C TYR A 78 -4.05 0.96 7.03
N LEU A 79 -4.76 1.92 7.61
CA LEU A 79 -4.73 2.19 9.04
C LEU A 79 -6.09 1.93 9.69
N MET A 80 -6.07 1.37 10.90
CA MET A 80 -7.22 1.42 11.79
C MET A 80 -7.62 2.87 12.08
N GLU A 81 -8.90 3.08 12.38
CA GLU A 81 -9.41 4.39 12.75
C GLU A 81 -8.66 5.00 13.94
N SER A 82 -8.24 4.17 14.91
CA SER A 82 -7.42 4.58 16.06
C SER A 82 -6.03 5.07 15.69
N ASP A 83 -5.52 4.73 14.50
CA ASP A 83 -4.17 5.08 14.03
C ASP A 83 -4.19 6.18 12.95
N GLN A 84 -5.37 6.66 12.54
CA GLN A 84 -5.55 7.73 11.54
C GLN A 84 -5.24 9.13 12.10
N ARG A 85 -4.03 9.31 12.64
CA ARG A 85 -3.55 10.56 13.30
C ARG A 85 -3.51 11.75 12.35
N ILE A 86 -3.07 11.55 11.10
CA ILE A 86 -3.12 12.58 10.05
C ILE A 86 -4.56 13.03 9.83
N ARG A 87 -5.50 12.10 9.63
CA ARG A 87 -6.90 12.45 9.41
C ARG A 87 -7.49 13.21 10.59
N PHE A 88 -7.19 12.80 11.82
CA PHE A 88 -7.61 13.52 13.01
C PHE A 88 -7.03 14.95 13.04
N LEU A 89 -5.74 15.11 12.75
CA LEU A 89 -5.05 16.39 12.85
C LEU A 89 -5.42 17.36 11.71
N THR A 90 -5.52 16.86 10.48
CA THR A 90 -5.56 17.67 9.27
C THR A 90 -6.89 17.58 8.50
N GLY A 91 -7.70 16.56 8.76
CA GLY A 91 -8.92 16.26 8.00
C GLY A 91 -8.69 15.49 6.70
N PHE A 92 -7.43 15.32 6.26
CA PHE A 92 -7.09 14.62 5.02
C PHE A 92 -7.43 13.12 5.12
N THR A 93 -8.10 12.60 4.09
CA THR A 93 -8.61 11.22 4.05
C THR A 93 -7.89 10.32 3.06
N GLY A 94 -6.89 10.84 2.33
CA GLY A 94 -6.03 10.04 1.46
C GLY A 94 -5.15 9.07 2.26
N THR A 95 -4.51 8.13 1.56
CA THR A 95 -3.76 7.03 2.17
C THR A 95 -2.25 7.22 2.15
N ILE A 96 -1.75 8.32 1.57
CA ILE A 96 -0.34 8.69 1.59
C ILE A 96 -0.23 10.14 2.01
N GLY A 97 0.57 10.41 3.04
CA GLY A 97 0.95 11.77 3.38
C GLY A 97 1.80 11.87 4.64
N GLU A 98 2.46 13.00 4.80
CA GLU A 98 3.32 13.31 5.93
C GLU A 98 3.08 14.76 6.36
N ALA A 99 2.85 14.96 7.67
CA ALA A 99 2.63 16.28 8.25
C ALA A 99 3.82 16.70 9.10
N VAL A 100 4.22 17.95 8.93
CA VAL A 100 5.27 18.61 9.72
C VAL A 100 4.64 19.80 10.41
N VAL A 101 4.70 19.83 11.74
CA VAL A 101 4.14 20.92 12.55
C VAL A 101 5.26 21.67 13.24
N LEU A 102 5.40 22.96 12.93
CA LEU A 102 6.28 23.89 13.63
C LEU A 102 5.47 24.74 14.60
N MET A 103 6.15 25.54 15.43
CA MET A 103 5.48 26.46 16.36
C MET A 103 4.61 27.51 15.69
N ARG A 104 4.94 27.91 14.45
CA ARG A 104 4.24 28.99 13.72
C ARG A 104 3.67 28.54 12.38
N SER A 105 4.32 27.61 11.69
CA SER A 105 3.89 27.06 10.39
C SER A 105 3.49 25.58 10.50
N ALA A 106 2.84 25.06 9.46
CA ALA A 106 2.54 23.65 9.29
C ALA A 106 2.58 23.31 7.80
N ALA A 107 3.11 22.13 7.47
CA ALA A 107 3.31 21.69 6.10
C ALA A 107 2.89 20.23 5.93
N PHE A 108 2.44 19.89 4.73
CA PHE A 108 1.92 18.58 4.37
C PHE A 108 2.46 18.13 3.02
N TRP A 109 3.01 16.92 2.96
CA TRP A 109 3.47 16.28 1.72
C TRP A 109 2.54 15.14 1.34
N THR A 110 2.21 15.03 0.07
CA THR A 110 1.57 13.83 -0.51
C THR A 110 2.04 13.65 -1.96
N ASP A 111 1.86 12.47 -2.52
CA ASP A 111 2.11 12.25 -3.94
C ASP A 111 1.02 12.86 -4.84
N GLU A 112 1.33 12.96 -6.14
CA GLU A 112 0.50 13.59 -7.17
C GLU A 112 -0.95 13.08 -7.18
N ARG A 113 -1.19 11.81 -6.80
CA ARG A 113 -2.50 11.18 -6.86
C ARG A 113 -3.50 11.80 -5.87
N PHE A 114 -3.01 12.48 -4.83
CA PHE A 114 -3.84 13.09 -3.79
C PHE A 114 -3.67 14.60 -3.66
N ILE A 115 -2.94 15.27 -4.55
CA ILE A 115 -2.70 16.72 -4.44
C ILE A 115 -4.00 17.53 -4.48
N GLU A 116 -4.88 17.22 -5.43
CA GLU A 116 -6.16 17.91 -5.54
C GLU A 116 -7.06 17.62 -4.33
N GLN A 117 -7.08 16.38 -3.85
CA GLN A 117 -7.82 16.00 -2.65
C GLN A 117 -7.28 16.75 -1.42
N ALA A 118 -5.97 16.81 -1.23
CA ALA A 118 -5.34 17.53 -0.13
C ALA A 118 -5.65 19.03 -0.21
N ASP A 119 -5.71 19.61 -1.40
CA ASP A 119 -6.11 21.01 -1.59
C ASP A 119 -7.54 21.28 -1.09
N GLN A 120 -8.48 20.36 -1.32
CA GLN A 120 -9.85 20.51 -0.85
C GLN A 120 -10.04 20.17 0.64
N GLU A 121 -9.29 19.20 1.15
CA GLU A 121 -9.51 18.67 2.51
C GLU A 121 -8.75 19.45 3.58
N LEU A 122 -7.48 19.82 3.35
CA LEU A 122 -6.69 20.55 4.34
C LEU A 122 -7.26 21.95 4.56
N ASN A 123 -7.15 22.51 5.76
CA ASN A 123 -7.40 23.95 5.96
C ASN A 123 -6.19 24.79 5.51
N CYS A 124 -6.33 26.11 5.46
CA CYS A 124 -5.30 26.99 4.92
C CYS A 124 -4.09 27.25 5.82
N ALA A 125 -4.05 26.69 7.03
CA ALA A 125 -2.84 26.73 7.84
C ALA A 125 -1.75 25.76 7.36
N TRP A 126 -2.11 24.82 6.48
CA TRP A 126 -1.18 23.83 5.91
C TRP A 126 -0.67 24.28 4.54
N ARG A 127 0.67 24.42 4.44
CA ARG A 127 1.38 24.49 3.15
C ARG A 127 1.41 23.08 2.54
N LEU A 128 1.01 22.96 1.27
CA LEU A 128 0.95 21.66 0.58
C LEU A 128 2.16 21.51 -0.34
N PHE A 129 2.81 20.35 -0.31
CA PHE A 129 3.97 20.01 -1.13
C PHE A 129 3.79 18.65 -1.81
N ARG A 130 4.50 18.45 -2.92
CA ARG A 130 4.56 17.16 -3.62
C ARG A 130 5.66 16.29 -3.03
N ASN A 131 5.33 15.05 -2.71
CA ASN A 131 6.33 14.06 -2.32
C ASN A 131 7.22 13.70 -3.52
N GLY A 132 8.52 13.57 -3.29
CA GLY A 132 9.52 13.32 -4.34
C GLY A 132 9.98 14.56 -5.10
N GLU A 133 9.43 15.74 -4.81
CA GLU A 133 9.90 17.03 -5.32
C GLU A 133 10.53 17.87 -4.20
N ARG A 134 11.18 18.99 -4.57
CA ARG A 134 11.70 19.95 -3.59
C ARG A 134 10.60 20.91 -3.12
N PRO A 135 10.59 21.29 -1.84
CA PRO A 135 11.50 20.84 -0.78
C PRO A 135 11.17 19.42 -0.30
N THR A 136 12.21 18.65 0.02
CA THR A 136 12.04 17.48 0.89
C THR A 136 11.67 17.92 2.32
N VAL A 137 11.20 17.00 3.16
CA VAL A 137 10.92 17.31 4.58
C VAL A 137 12.16 17.84 5.29
N ALA A 138 13.33 17.25 5.05
CA ALA A 138 14.60 17.73 5.62
C ALA A 138 14.96 19.12 5.12
N GLU A 139 14.86 19.39 3.81
CA GLU A 139 15.13 20.71 3.23
C GLU A 139 14.20 21.79 3.79
N TYR A 140 12.91 21.45 3.96
CA TYR A 140 11.95 22.36 4.57
C TYR A 140 12.33 22.68 6.02
N LEU A 141 12.64 21.66 6.82
CA LEU A 141 13.05 21.84 8.21
C LEU A 141 14.34 22.69 8.33
N LEU A 142 15.36 22.41 7.51
CA LEU A 142 16.59 23.21 7.47
C LEU A 142 16.33 24.67 7.07
N SER A 143 15.34 24.92 6.21
CA SER A 143 14.99 26.29 5.81
C SER A 143 14.19 27.08 6.85
N GLU A 144 13.46 26.40 7.75
CA GLU A 144 12.51 27.02 8.68
C GLU A 144 13.00 27.04 10.13
N LEU A 145 13.92 26.14 10.49
CA LEU A 145 14.43 26.00 11.85
C LEU A 145 15.80 26.66 12.00
N SER A 146 16.09 27.11 13.21
CA SER A 146 17.43 27.56 13.58
C SER A 146 18.35 26.36 13.85
N PRO A 147 19.68 26.54 13.75
CA PRO A 147 20.62 25.50 14.16
C PRO A 147 20.36 25.01 15.59
N GLU A 148 20.68 23.75 15.85
CA GLU A 148 20.44 23.05 17.13
C GLU A 148 18.96 22.84 17.53
N ALA A 149 18.02 23.17 16.65
CA ALA A 149 16.59 22.92 16.89
C ALA A 149 16.28 21.44 17.12
N ARG A 150 15.14 21.17 17.75
CA ARG A 150 14.70 19.81 18.11
C ARG A 150 13.47 19.42 17.32
N VAL A 151 13.61 18.36 16.53
CA VAL A 151 12.54 17.76 15.74
C VAL A 151 12.10 16.46 16.42
N GLY A 152 10.90 16.48 17.01
CA GLY A 152 10.36 15.30 17.68
C GLY A 152 9.55 14.44 16.73
N ALA A 153 9.57 13.13 16.95
CA ALA A 153 8.69 12.21 16.26
C ALA A 153 8.50 10.92 17.06
N ASP A 154 7.37 10.24 16.83
CA ASP A 154 7.11 8.94 17.44
C ASP A 154 7.91 7.84 16.71
N PRO A 155 8.92 7.23 17.38
CA PRO A 155 9.79 6.25 16.72
C PRO A 155 9.05 4.96 16.36
N HIS A 156 7.87 4.70 16.93
CA HIS A 156 7.07 3.54 16.56
C HIS A 156 6.46 3.69 15.17
N LEU A 157 6.24 4.92 14.69
CA LEU A 157 5.48 5.21 13.47
C LEU A 157 6.36 5.61 12.27
N ILE A 158 7.69 5.63 12.44
CA ILE A 158 8.61 5.99 11.37
C ILE A 158 9.46 4.76 11.00
N PRO A 159 9.52 4.34 9.72
CA PRO A 159 10.46 3.32 9.28
C PRO A 159 11.91 3.75 9.58
N HIS A 160 12.73 2.83 10.09
CA HIS A 160 14.12 3.12 10.43
C HIS A 160 14.94 3.78 9.29
N PRO A 161 14.82 3.34 8.01
CA PRO A 161 15.54 3.99 6.93
C PRO A 161 15.17 5.47 6.75
N THR A 162 13.89 5.82 6.93
CA THR A 162 13.40 7.21 6.85
C THR A 162 13.91 8.03 8.01
N TRP A 163 13.86 7.50 9.24
CA TRP A 163 14.40 8.17 10.43
C TRP A 163 15.89 8.50 10.24
N LYS A 164 16.68 7.51 9.82
CA LYS A 164 18.13 7.65 9.62
C LYS A 164 18.48 8.64 8.51
N ALA A 165 17.71 8.66 7.41
CA ALA A 165 17.91 9.63 6.33
C ALA A 165 17.66 11.06 6.84
N LEU A 166 16.53 11.30 7.53
CA LEU A 166 16.22 12.59 8.14
C LEU A 166 17.28 13.01 9.16
N GLU A 167 17.68 12.11 10.07
CA GLU A 167 18.72 12.39 11.06
C GLU A 167 20.05 12.78 10.40
N THR A 168 20.44 12.10 9.32
CA THR A 168 21.67 12.40 8.59
C THR A 168 21.62 13.77 7.90
N GLU A 169 20.51 14.07 7.22
CA GLU A 169 20.34 15.35 6.49
C GLU A 169 20.22 16.54 7.45
N LEU A 170 19.45 16.41 8.54
CA LEU A 170 19.24 17.47 9.53
C LEU A 170 20.50 17.79 10.35
N ASN A 171 21.44 16.84 10.47
CA ASN A 171 22.69 17.07 11.19
C ASN A 171 23.59 18.12 10.52
N ALA A 172 23.31 18.53 9.28
CA ALA A 172 24.01 19.63 8.61
C ALA A 172 23.98 20.94 9.43
N ASP A 173 22.84 21.23 10.06
CA ASP A 173 22.65 22.41 10.94
C ASP A 173 22.57 22.01 12.42
N TYR A 174 23.10 20.83 12.78
CA TYR A 174 23.04 20.27 14.14
C TYR A 174 21.61 20.12 14.70
N ILE A 175 20.59 20.11 13.82
CA ILE A 175 19.20 19.88 14.20
C ILE A 175 19.07 18.41 14.65
N ARG A 176 18.48 18.20 15.84
CA ARG A 176 18.43 16.89 16.48
C ARG A 176 17.05 16.25 16.33
N MET A 177 17.04 15.03 15.83
CA MET A 177 15.88 14.15 15.93
C MET A 177 15.72 13.65 17.37
N VAL A 178 14.49 13.67 17.89
CA VAL A 178 14.17 13.30 19.27
C VAL A 178 13.07 12.24 19.30
N HIS A 179 13.34 11.10 19.93
CA HIS A 179 12.34 10.04 20.16
C HIS A 179 11.25 10.52 21.12
N ILE A 180 10.00 10.54 20.67
CA ILE A 180 8.82 10.86 21.47
C ILE A 180 7.93 9.62 21.59
N ASN A 181 8.19 8.79 22.59
CA ASN A 181 7.50 7.50 22.77
C ASN A 181 6.02 7.64 23.17
N ARG A 182 5.58 8.82 23.60
CA ARG A 182 4.17 9.15 23.83
C ARG A 182 3.69 10.06 22.72
N ASN A 183 2.93 9.51 21.79
CA ASN A 183 2.48 10.27 20.62
C ASN A 183 1.69 11.53 21.03
N LEU A 184 2.18 12.71 20.63
CA LEU A 184 1.54 13.97 21.01
C LEU A 184 0.16 14.15 20.38
N VAL A 185 -0.10 13.55 19.21
CA VAL A 185 -1.44 13.58 18.60
C VAL A 185 -2.42 12.79 19.45
N ASP A 186 -2.02 11.67 20.04
CA ASP A 186 -2.87 10.87 20.91
C ASP A 186 -3.27 11.64 22.17
N MET A 187 -2.37 12.48 22.70
CA MET A 187 -2.66 13.37 23.83
C MET A 187 -3.74 14.40 23.50
N VAL A 188 -3.66 15.02 22.31
CA VAL A 188 -4.67 15.97 21.81
C VAL A 188 -5.99 15.29 21.46
N TRP A 189 -5.93 14.05 20.96
CA TRP A 189 -7.10 13.26 20.62
C TRP A 189 -7.86 12.85 21.90
N GLY A 190 -7.11 12.44 22.93
CA GLY A 190 -7.61 12.09 24.25
C GLY A 190 -8.67 10.99 24.19
N ALA A 191 -9.69 11.10 25.04
CA ALA A 191 -10.78 10.12 25.13
C ALA A 191 -11.64 10.00 23.85
N ARG A 192 -11.50 10.91 22.88
CA ARG A 192 -12.20 10.82 21.58
C ARG A 192 -11.50 9.90 20.59
N ARG A 193 -10.30 9.40 20.91
CA ARG A 193 -9.59 8.43 20.07
C ARG A 193 -10.39 7.13 20.04
N PRO A 194 -10.79 6.63 18.86
CA PRO A 194 -11.47 5.36 18.76
C PRO A 194 -10.65 4.25 19.39
N ALA A 195 -11.33 3.30 20.05
CA ALA A 195 -10.65 2.10 20.51
C ALA A 195 -10.12 1.31 19.30
N PRO A 196 -8.92 0.71 19.40
CA PRO A 196 -8.42 -0.18 18.35
C PRO A 196 -9.42 -1.28 18.05
N ARG A 197 -9.57 -1.64 16.76
CA ARG A 197 -10.40 -2.78 16.37
C ARG A 197 -9.78 -4.06 16.97
N SER A 198 -10.63 -4.92 17.51
CA SER A 198 -10.20 -6.19 18.12
C SER A 198 -11.08 -7.33 17.62
N GLY A 199 -10.98 -7.65 16.33
CA GLY A 199 -11.73 -8.75 15.72
C GLY A 199 -11.29 -10.14 16.23
N ALA A 200 -11.97 -11.21 15.86
CA ALA A 200 -11.47 -12.56 16.19
C ALA A 200 -10.20 -12.88 15.36
N ILE A 201 -9.21 -13.52 15.98
CA ILE A 201 -8.09 -14.13 15.24
C ILE A 201 -8.58 -15.51 14.79
N LYS A 202 -8.62 -15.71 13.47
CA LYS A 202 -9.07 -16.97 12.85
C LYS A 202 -7.87 -17.79 12.39
N VAL A 203 -7.96 -19.11 12.55
CA VAL A 203 -7.04 -20.03 11.90
C VAL A 203 -7.38 -20.09 10.42
N HIS A 204 -6.38 -19.92 9.56
CA HIS A 204 -6.50 -20.11 8.12
C HIS A 204 -6.21 -21.58 7.77
N PRO A 205 -7.22 -22.35 7.37
CA PRO A 205 -7.07 -23.80 7.17
C PRO A 205 -6.02 -24.18 6.12
N VAL A 206 -5.36 -25.32 6.32
CA VAL A 206 -4.36 -25.86 5.38
C VAL A 206 -4.95 -26.15 3.99
N ARG A 207 -6.27 -26.41 3.89
CA ARG A 207 -6.95 -26.57 2.59
C ARG A 207 -6.88 -25.32 1.69
N PHE A 208 -6.62 -24.14 2.27
CA PHE A 208 -6.39 -22.91 1.54
C PHE A 208 -4.90 -22.53 1.55
N ALA A 209 -4.22 -22.72 2.69
CA ALA A 209 -2.82 -22.34 2.84
C ALA A 209 -1.84 -23.28 2.10
N GLY A 210 -2.21 -24.53 1.84
CA GLY A 210 -1.38 -25.57 1.21
C GLY A 210 -0.23 -26.11 2.06
N GLU A 211 0.24 -25.37 3.06
CA GLU A 211 1.37 -25.73 3.92
C GLU A 211 1.05 -25.40 5.38
N ARG A 212 1.52 -26.23 6.31
CA ARG A 212 1.37 -25.98 7.75
C ARG A 212 2.31 -24.89 8.24
N TRP A 213 1.90 -24.15 9.27
CA TRP A 213 2.70 -23.06 9.84
C TRP A 213 4.08 -23.53 10.34
N ASP A 214 4.17 -24.71 10.95
CA ASP A 214 5.44 -25.23 11.49
C ASP A 214 6.43 -25.62 10.40
N SER A 215 5.94 -26.02 9.22
CA SER A 215 6.79 -26.23 8.03
C SER A 215 7.34 -24.92 7.47
N LYS A 216 6.51 -23.86 7.43
CA LYS A 216 6.93 -22.51 7.03
C LYS A 216 7.99 -21.96 7.98
N VAL A 217 7.79 -22.13 9.30
CA VAL A 217 8.78 -21.74 10.33
C VAL A 217 10.08 -22.51 10.18
N ALA A 218 10.05 -23.81 9.88
CA ALA A 218 11.26 -24.59 9.64
C ALA A 218 12.08 -24.05 8.44
N ARG A 219 11.40 -23.69 7.34
CA ARG A 219 12.05 -23.02 6.18
C ARG A 219 12.65 -21.67 6.57
N LEU A 220 11.95 -20.89 7.39
CA LEU A 220 12.48 -19.62 7.90
C LEU A 220 13.74 -19.82 8.75
N ARG A 221 13.72 -20.78 9.68
CA ARG A 221 14.89 -21.12 10.51
C ARG A 221 16.08 -21.54 9.66
N ALA A 222 15.88 -22.34 8.61
CA ALA A 222 16.95 -22.68 7.67
C ALA A 222 17.55 -21.45 6.97
N ASN A 223 16.72 -20.46 6.60
CA ASN A 223 17.22 -19.18 6.07
C ASN A 223 18.04 -18.41 7.12
N LEU A 224 17.58 -18.36 8.38
CA LEU A 224 18.32 -17.71 9.46
C LEU A 224 19.68 -18.39 9.71
N THR A 225 19.73 -19.73 9.67
CA THR A 225 21.00 -20.49 9.75
C THR A 225 21.95 -20.11 8.61
N ALA A 226 21.46 -20.05 7.37
CA ALA A 226 22.26 -19.66 6.21
C ALA A 226 22.80 -18.23 6.32
N LEU A 227 22.03 -17.32 6.92
CA LEU A 227 22.42 -15.93 7.19
C LEU A 227 23.27 -15.77 8.47
N ARG A 228 23.50 -16.87 9.21
CA ARG A 228 24.18 -16.90 10.51
C ARG A 228 23.54 -15.96 11.54
N CYS A 229 22.21 -15.89 11.53
CA CYS A 229 21.42 -15.11 12.48
C CYS A 229 20.88 -16.02 13.58
N ASP A 230 20.92 -15.55 14.83
CA ASP A 230 20.38 -16.26 16.00
C ASP A 230 18.85 -16.25 16.03
N GLY A 231 18.25 -15.23 15.40
CA GLY A 231 16.81 -15.05 15.29
C GLY A 231 16.44 -13.85 14.42
N MET A 232 15.15 -13.58 14.35
CA MET A 232 14.59 -12.36 13.76
C MET A 232 13.34 -11.90 14.48
N ILE A 233 13.06 -10.60 14.39
CA ILE A 233 11.76 -10.03 14.71
C ILE A 233 10.96 -9.86 13.43
N VAL A 234 9.71 -10.29 13.42
CA VAL A 234 8.76 -10.06 12.34
C VAL A 234 7.83 -8.93 12.77
N THR A 235 7.83 -7.85 12.01
CA THR A 235 7.06 -6.62 12.30
C THR A 235 5.88 -6.44 11.34
N SER A 236 5.99 -6.94 10.10
CA SER A 236 4.92 -6.85 9.09
C SER A 236 3.77 -7.81 9.44
N LEU A 237 2.55 -7.26 9.55
CA LEU A 237 1.37 -8.04 9.93
C LEU A 237 1.02 -9.13 8.92
N THR A 238 1.26 -8.86 7.63
CA THR A 238 1.03 -9.81 6.54
C THR A 238 2.03 -10.97 6.59
N GLU A 239 3.25 -10.76 7.10
CA GLU A 239 4.23 -11.82 7.32
C GLU A 239 3.85 -12.71 8.51
N VAL A 240 3.41 -12.11 9.62
CA VAL A 240 2.93 -12.86 10.80
C VAL A 240 1.73 -13.74 10.44
N ALA A 241 0.74 -13.16 9.73
CA ALA A 241 -0.44 -13.86 9.26
C ALA A 241 -0.10 -15.05 8.33
N TYR A 242 0.81 -14.85 7.37
CA TYR A 242 1.26 -15.90 6.46
C TYR A 242 1.99 -17.03 7.19
N LEU A 243 2.96 -16.69 8.05
CA LEU A 243 3.85 -17.67 8.68
C LEU A 243 3.08 -18.58 9.64
N LEU A 244 2.12 -18.02 10.38
CA LEU A 244 1.34 -18.74 11.38
C LEU A 244 0.03 -19.34 10.83
N ASN A 245 -0.30 -19.13 9.55
CA ASN A 245 -1.62 -19.45 9.00
C ASN A 245 -2.75 -18.88 9.88
N LEU A 246 -2.64 -17.59 10.21
CA LEU A 246 -3.64 -16.87 10.99
C LEU A 246 -4.14 -15.68 10.17
N ARG A 247 -5.38 -15.29 10.42
CA ARG A 247 -6.02 -14.14 9.78
C ARG A 247 -6.79 -13.33 10.82
N GLY A 248 -6.97 -12.05 10.54
CA GLY A 248 -7.70 -11.13 11.41
C GLY A 248 -8.47 -10.10 10.60
N SER A 249 -8.97 -9.09 11.29
CA SER A 249 -9.76 -8.01 10.68
C SER A 249 -9.43 -6.65 11.30
N ASP A 250 -8.22 -6.50 11.84
CA ASP A 250 -7.82 -5.28 12.55
C ASP A 250 -7.62 -4.16 11.54
N ILE A 251 -6.84 -4.44 10.49
CA ILE A 251 -6.62 -3.51 9.38
C ILE A 251 -7.78 -3.63 8.37
N PRO A 252 -8.43 -2.53 7.97
CA PRO A 252 -9.44 -2.57 6.92
C PRO A 252 -8.90 -3.20 5.63
N HIS A 253 -9.69 -4.08 5.01
CA HIS A 253 -9.43 -4.70 3.70
C HIS A 253 -8.23 -5.66 3.62
N VAL A 254 -7.42 -5.76 4.67
CA VAL A 254 -6.26 -6.65 4.75
C VAL A 254 -6.50 -7.64 5.90
N PRO A 255 -6.56 -8.96 5.65
CA PRO A 255 -7.01 -9.93 6.64
C PRO A 255 -5.93 -10.28 7.69
N VAL A 256 -5.48 -9.27 8.44
CA VAL A 256 -4.39 -9.33 9.42
C VAL A 256 -4.85 -8.87 10.81
N PHE A 257 -4.02 -9.13 11.82
CA PHE A 257 -4.23 -8.72 13.20
C PHE A 257 -2.93 -8.13 13.77
N LYS A 258 -3.05 -7.16 14.68
CA LYS A 258 -1.88 -6.52 15.32
C LYS A 258 -1.07 -7.54 16.11
N ALA A 259 0.19 -7.73 15.70
CA ALA A 259 1.09 -8.66 16.33
C ALA A 259 2.57 -8.42 15.97
N TYR A 260 3.45 -8.80 16.89
CA TYR A 260 4.86 -9.08 16.57
C TYR A 260 5.13 -10.57 16.71
N LEU A 261 6.10 -11.09 15.97
CA LEU A 261 6.55 -12.47 16.11
C LEU A 261 8.06 -12.52 16.25
N LEU A 262 8.54 -13.00 17.40
CA LEU A 262 9.95 -13.27 17.62
C LEU A 262 10.24 -14.73 17.25
N VAL A 263 11.16 -14.93 16.31
CA VAL A 263 11.56 -16.26 15.83
C VAL A 263 13.03 -16.48 16.17
N THR A 264 13.33 -17.52 16.94
CA THR A 264 14.71 -18.02 17.13
C THR A 264 14.81 -19.46 16.65
N HIS A 265 16.01 -20.05 16.71
CA HIS A 265 16.19 -21.47 16.39
C HIS A 265 15.41 -22.42 17.31
N ARG A 266 15.12 -21.98 18.55
CA ARG A 266 14.52 -22.84 19.59
C ARG A 266 13.16 -22.37 20.09
N GLU A 267 12.84 -21.10 19.88
CA GLU A 267 11.63 -20.48 20.43
C GLU A 267 10.88 -19.71 19.35
N LEU A 268 9.58 -19.56 19.58
CA LEU A 268 8.68 -18.81 18.73
C LEU A 268 7.65 -18.12 19.63
N THR A 269 7.67 -16.79 19.67
CA THR A 269 6.82 -16.01 20.58
C THR A 269 5.98 -15.02 19.80
N LEU A 270 4.66 -15.20 19.86
CA LEU A 270 3.67 -14.30 19.28
C LEU A 270 3.21 -13.29 20.33
N TYR A 271 3.46 -12.01 20.07
CA TYR A 271 2.98 -10.90 20.88
C TYR A 271 1.72 -10.35 20.24
N THR A 272 0.56 -10.53 20.89
CA THR A 272 -0.72 -10.00 20.42
C THR A 272 -1.64 -9.70 21.60
N ASN A 273 -2.86 -9.27 21.37
CA ASN A 273 -3.82 -9.07 22.45
C ASN A 273 -4.30 -10.43 22.99
N THR A 274 -3.81 -10.82 24.17
CA THR A 274 -4.06 -12.13 24.80
C THR A 274 -5.53 -12.36 25.16
N SER A 275 -6.33 -11.29 25.29
CA SER A 275 -7.79 -11.41 25.49
C SER A 275 -8.53 -12.03 24.30
N ARG A 276 -7.89 -12.11 23.12
CA ARG A 276 -8.46 -12.68 21.88
C ARG A 276 -8.13 -14.16 21.72
N GLU A 277 -7.43 -14.75 22.68
CA GLU A 277 -7.02 -16.15 22.61
C GLU A 277 -8.21 -17.09 22.72
N THR A 278 -8.43 -17.88 21.66
CA THR A 278 -9.44 -18.95 21.67
C THR A 278 -8.77 -20.32 21.85
N LEU A 279 -9.53 -21.31 22.31
CA LEU A 279 -9.05 -22.69 22.39
C LEU A 279 -8.58 -23.22 21.02
N GLY A 280 -9.29 -22.85 19.95
CA GLY A 280 -8.90 -23.19 18.57
C GLY A 280 -7.54 -22.61 18.18
N LEU A 281 -7.28 -21.35 18.54
CA LEU A 281 -5.98 -20.71 18.31
C LEU A 281 -4.87 -21.41 19.11
N LYS A 282 -5.09 -21.67 20.40
CA LYS A 282 -4.12 -22.36 21.26
C LYS A 282 -3.81 -23.77 20.77
N ASN A 283 -4.80 -24.49 20.26
CA ASN A 283 -4.62 -25.82 19.67
C ASN A 283 -3.81 -25.76 18.37
N HIS A 284 -4.17 -24.86 17.45
CA HIS A 284 -3.45 -24.67 16.19
C HIS A 284 -1.97 -24.35 16.41
N LEU A 285 -1.66 -23.47 17.37
CA LEU A 285 -0.30 -23.04 17.70
C LEU A 285 0.42 -23.93 18.74
N LYS A 286 -0.25 -24.98 19.24
CA LYS A 286 0.25 -25.87 20.32
C LYS A 286 0.71 -25.10 21.57
N ALA A 287 -0.03 -24.06 21.96
CA ALA A 287 0.38 -23.09 22.98
C ALA A 287 0.17 -23.53 24.45
N HIS A 288 -0.53 -24.64 24.72
CA HIS A 288 -0.94 -25.04 26.08
C HIS A 288 0.22 -25.38 27.03
N SER A 289 1.38 -25.80 26.52
CA SER A 289 2.58 -26.12 27.32
C SER A 289 3.81 -26.01 26.42
N CYS A 290 4.15 -24.78 26.02
CA CYS A 290 5.17 -24.56 25.01
C CYS A 290 6.59 -24.59 25.60
N HIS A 291 7.30 -25.70 25.39
CA HIS A 291 8.66 -25.93 25.91
C HIS A 291 9.68 -26.36 24.84
N ASN A 292 9.32 -26.28 23.56
CA ASN A 292 10.20 -26.69 22.46
C ASN A 292 9.98 -25.80 21.22
N GLU A 293 10.76 -26.06 20.18
CA GLU A 293 10.79 -25.28 18.96
C GLU A 293 9.54 -25.43 18.08
N ASN A 294 8.65 -26.38 18.39
CA ASN A 294 7.49 -26.76 17.58
C ASN A 294 6.15 -26.24 18.10
N CYS A 295 6.17 -25.30 19.05
CA CYS A 295 5.02 -24.62 19.62
C CYS A 295 5.22 -23.10 19.63
N VAL A 296 4.15 -22.34 19.88
CA VAL A 296 4.20 -20.88 19.98
C VAL A 296 3.87 -20.43 21.40
N GLN A 297 4.74 -19.61 21.98
CA GLN A 297 4.46 -18.88 23.22
C GLN A 297 3.58 -17.66 22.89
N LEU A 298 2.50 -17.47 23.65
CA LEU A 298 1.61 -16.31 23.52
C LEU A 298 1.95 -15.31 24.63
N ARG A 299 2.15 -14.04 24.26
CA ARG A 299 2.41 -12.94 25.20
C ARG A 299 1.63 -11.70 24.80
N ASP A 300 1.43 -10.79 25.75
CA ASP A 300 0.78 -9.52 25.48
C ASP A 300 1.59 -8.67 24.49
N TYR A 301 0.88 -7.94 23.63
CA TYR A 301 1.45 -7.14 22.56
C TYR A 301 2.59 -6.21 23.02
N VAL A 302 2.45 -5.62 24.21
CA VAL A 302 3.42 -4.67 24.77
C VAL A 302 4.68 -5.33 25.36
N ASP A 303 4.63 -6.62 25.65
CA ASP A 303 5.76 -7.35 26.25
C ASP A 303 6.95 -7.47 25.29
N VAL A 304 6.72 -7.30 23.98
CA VAL A 304 7.77 -7.31 22.95
C VAL A 304 8.93 -6.39 23.31
N TRP A 305 8.67 -5.21 23.89
CA TRP A 305 9.70 -4.23 24.21
C TRP A 305 10.58 -4.64 25.39
N ARG A 306 9.99 -5.31 26.40
CA ARG A 306 10.75 -5.86 27.53
C ARG A 306 11.59 -7.04 27.07
N ASP A 307 10.98 -7.92 26.30
CA ASP A 307 11.58 -9.18 25.90
C ASP A 307 12.72 -8.95 24.88
N LEU A 308 12.55 -8.04 23.89
CA LEU A 308 13.64 -7.67 22.98
C LEU A 308 14.86 -7.12 23.73
N ARG A 309 14.67 -6.22 24.71
CA ARG A 309 15.79 -5.68 25.51
C ARG A 309 16.52 -6.75 26.32
N THR A 310 15.77 -7.70 26.86
CA THR A 310 16.31 -8.76 27.71
C THR A 310 17.04 -9.80 26.89
N LEU A 311 16.38 -10.31 25.83
CA LEU A 311 16.89 -11.41 25.01
C LEU A 311 18.02 -10.99 24.07
N ALA A 312 18.07 -9.72 23.67
CA ALA A 312 19.16 -9.18 22.84
C ALA A 312 20.55 -9.37 23.46
N GLN A 313 20.65 -9.51 24.78
CA GLN A 313 21.91 -9.78 25.48
C GLN A 313 22.51 -11.15 25.16
N HIS A 314 21.71 -12.06 24.59
CA HIS A 314 22.13 -13.43 24.26
C HIS A 314 22.38 -13.65 22.75
N TRP A 315 22.14 -12.65 21.91
CA TRP A 315 22.31 -12.76 20.46
C TRP A 315 23.61 -12.11 20.00
N HIS A 316 24.24 -12.71 18.99
CA HIS A 316 25.42 -12.17 18.32
C HIS A 316 25.04 -11.48 17.01
N ARG A 317 24.06 -12.02 16.30
CA ARG A 317 23.52 -11.46 15.06
C ARG A 317 22.02 -11.68 14.99
N PHE A 318 21.26 -10.60 14.91
CA PHE A 318 19.81 -10.62 14.92
C PHE A 318 19.26 -9.91 13.68
N LEU A 319 18.41 -10.59 12.92
CA LEU A 319 17.86 -10.04 11.69
C LEU A 319 16.71 -9.08 12.02
N VAL A 320 16.84 -7.85 11.52
CA VAL A 320 15.77 -6.84 11.57
C VAL A 320 15.31 -6.55 10.14
N PRO A 321 14.00 -6.61 9.84
CA PRO A 321 13.48 -6.40 8.49
C PRO A 321 13.87 -5.02 7.93
N ALA A 322 14.53 -5.02 6.78
CA ALA A 322 14.84 -3.82 6.00
C ALA A 322 13.82 -3.58 4.88
N ALA A 323 13.78 -2.35 4.37
CA ALA A 323 12.87 -1.95 3.31
C ALA A 323 13.06 -2.75 2.02
N VAL A 324 11.94 -3.13 1.39
CA VAL A 324 11.85 -3.73 0.06
C VAL A 324 10.52 -3.37 -0.58
N VAL A 325 10.56 -2.60 -1.68
CA VAL A 325 9.39 -2.26 -2.50
C VAL A 325 8.26 -1.62 -1.69
N PHE A 326 7.26 -2.40 -1.23
CA PHE A 326 6.12 -1.91 -0.45
C PHE A 326 6.27 -2.14 1.06
N ASP A 327 7.15 -3.06 1.49
CA ASP A 327 7.46 -3.26 2.90
C ASP A 327 8.57 -2.25 3.27
N THR A 328 8.29 -1.28 4.14
CA THR A 328 9.23 -0.21 4.49
C THR A 328 10.26 -0.59 5.57
N GLY A 329 10.19 -1.83 6.06
CA GLY A 329 11.07 -2.36 7.11
C GLY A 329 10.51 -2.16 8.53
N ALA A 330 11.35 -2.40 9.53
CA ALA A 330 10.99 -2.18 10.92
C ALA A 330 10.96 -0.68 11.28
N SER A 331 10.18 -0.33 12.29
CA SER A 331 10.14 1.03 12.85
C SER A 331 11.44 1.38 13.57
N GLU A 332 11.72 2.69 13.69
CA GLU A 332 12.85 3.19 14.49
C GLU A 332 12.83 2.62 15.91
N ALA A 333 11.66 2.47 16.52
CA ALA A 333 11.53 1.94 17.87
C ALA A 333 12.14 0.53 18.02
N ILE A 334 12.02 -0.34 17.01
CA ILE A 334 12.64 -1.68 17.02
C ILE A 334 14.17 -1.56 17.00
N HIS A 335 14.71 -0.67 16.15
CA HIS A 335 16.15 -0.43 16.06
C HIS A 335 16.70 0.21 17.33
N ALA A 336 16.01 1.21 17.89
CA ALA A 336 16.38 1.88 19.13
C ALA A 336 16.36 0.94 20.35
N THR A 337 15.54 -0.12 20.31
CA THR A 337 15.44 -1.13 21.38
C THR A 337 16.62 -2.11 21.37
N LEU A 338 17.23 -2.36 20.20
CA LEU A 338 18.28 -3.37 20.02
C LEU A 338 19.69 -2.75 20.03
N PRO A 339 20.71 -3.45 20.57
CA PRO A 339 22.10 -3.02 20.44
C PRO A 339 22.53 -2.96 18.96
N ARG A 340 23.05 -1.80 18.52
CA ARG A 340 23.42 -1.59 17.10
C ARG A 340 24.42 -2.61 16.55
N ASN A 341 25.29 -3.17 17.40
CA ASN A 341 26.33 -4.13 16.99
C ASN A 341 25.78 -5.52 16.64
N ILE A 342 24.56 -5.89 17.06
CA ILE A 342 23.97 -7.19 16.75
C ILE A 342 22.99 -7.13 15.58
N VAL A 343 22.51 -5.94 15.20
CA VAL A 343 21.47 -5.76 14.18
C VAL A 343 22.02 -6.08 12.79
N TYR A 344 21.33 -6.97 12.09
CA TYR A 344 21.58 -7.31 10.70
C TYR A 344 20.39 -6.95 9.83
N GLU A 345 20.48 -5.80 9.15
CA GLU A 345 19.41 -5.27 8.30
C GLU A 345 19.37 -5.99 6.95
N ARG A 346 18.28 -6.71 6.70
CA ARG A 346 18.00 -7.36 5.41
C ARG A 346 16.50 -7.44 5.15
N PRO A 347 16.06 -7.46 3.88
CA PRO A 347 14.69 -7.83 3.55
C PRO A 347 14.32 -9.18 4.18
N SER A 348 13.14 -9.26 4.79
CA SER A 348 12.69 -10.47 5.46
C SER A 348 12.64 -11.66 4.48
N PRO A 349 13.18 -12.84 4.83
CA PRO A 349 13.02 -14.03 4.01
C PRO A 349 11.56 -14.41 3.77
N ILE A 350 10.66 -14.09 4.71
CA ILE A 350 9.24 -14.43 4.65
C ILE A 350 8.56 -13.77 3.43
N ILE A 351 9.01 -12.57 3.04
CA ILE A 351 8.51 -11.86 1.85
C ILE A 351 8.68 -12.73 0.60
N PHE A 352 9.81 -13.39 0.44
CA PHE A 352 10.06 -14.27 -0.70
C PHE A 352 9.36 -15.62 -0.58
N LEU A 353 9.20 -16.14 0.65
CA LEU A 353 8.44 -17.38 0.89
C LEU A 353 6.97 -17.22 0.52
N ARG A 354 6.33 -16.10 0.91
CA ARG A 354 4.92 -15.82 0.62
C ARG A 354 4.69 -15.38 -0.82
N ALA A 355 5.63 -14.69 -1.45
CA ALA A 355 5.50 -14.27 -2.84
C ALA A 355 5.38 -15.49 -3.77
N GLN A 356 6.11 -16.58 -3.47
CA GLN A 356 6.06 -17.83 -4.21
C GLN A 356 4.91 -18.72 -3.75
N LYS A 357 3.74 -18.55 -4.34
CA LYS A 357 2.53 -19.30 -3.99
C LYS A 357 2.71 -20.80 -4.28
N ASN A 358 2.34 -21.65 -3.32
CA ASN A 358 2.34 -23.11 -3.53
C ASN A 358 1.15 -23.55 -4.40
N GLN A 359 1.08 -24.83 -4.77
CA GLN A 359 0.04 -25.31 -5.69
C GLN A 359 -1.40 -25.08 -5.21
N VAL A 360 -1.66 -25.17 -3.90
CA VAL A 360 -2.98 -24.92 -3.32
C VAL A 360 -3.32 -23.44 -3.39
N GLU A 361 -2.38 -22.57 -2.98
CA GLU A 361 -2.55 -21.12 -3.07
C GLU A 361 -2.74 -20.67 -4.53
N ARG A 362 -1.96 -21.22 -5.49
CA ARG A 362 -2.10 -20.94 -6.93
C ARG A 362 -3.49 -21.31 -7.44
N GLN A 363 -3.98 -22.49 -7.08
CA GLN A 363 -5.32 -22.93 -7.47
C GLN A 363 -6.41 -22.07 -6.82
N GLY A 364 -6.26 -21.74 -5.53
CA GLY A 364 -7.15 -20.84 -4.79
C GLY A 364 -7.25 -19.48 -5.45
N MET A 365 -6.11 -18.85 -5.78
CA MET A 365 -6.05 -17.59 -6.50
C MET A 365 -6.84 -17.64 -7.81
N ARG A 366 -6.64 -18.68 -8.64
CA ARG A 366 -7.40 -18.84 -9.90
C ARG A 366 -8.90 -18.96 -9.65
N GLN A 367 -9.32 -19.73 -8.65
CA GLN A 367 -10.73 -19.91 -8.33
C GLN A 367 -11.36 -18.63 -7.77
N ALA A 368 -10.65 -17.88 -6.93
CA ALA A 368 -11.07 -16.58 -6.43
C ALA A 368 -11.32 -15.60 -7.59
N HIS A 369 -10.43 -15.54 -8.58
CA HIS A 369 -10.61 -14.68 -9.75
C HIS A 369 -11.75 -15.11 -10.67
N ILE A 370 -12.09 -16.41 -10.73
CA ILE A 370 -13.29 -16.87 -11.46
C ILE A 370 -14.55 -16.34 -10.77
N ARG A 371 -14.67 -16.49 -9.45
CA ARG A 371 -15.82 -15.97 -8.67
C ARG A 371 -15.90 -14.45 -8.72
N ASP A 372 -14.76 -13.77 -8.68
CA ASP A 372 -14.71 -12.32 -8.86
C ASP A 372 -15.18 -11.92 -10.27
N GLY A 373 -14.78 -12.69 -11.28
CA GLY A 373 -15.26 -12.54 -12.66
C GLY A 373 -16.78 -12.71 -12.76
N VAL A 374 -17.39 -13.63 -12.01
CA VAL A 374 -18.85 -13.79 -11.92
C VAL A 374 -19.50 -12.52 -11.37
N ALA A 375 -19.03 -12.03 -10.21
CA ALA A 375 -19.57 -10.81 -9.59
C ALA A 375 -19.47 -9.59 -10.52
N MET A 376 -18.32 -9.41 -11.18
CA MET A 376 -18.14 -8.31 -12.13
C MET A 376 -19.03 -8.48 -13.36
N CYS A 377 -19.10 -9.67 -13.96
CA CYS A 377 -19.93 -9.90 -15.14
C CYS A 377 -21.43 -9.74 -14.83
N GLU A 378 -21.88 -10.13 -13.63
CA GLU A 378 -23.27 -9.96 -13.21
C GLU A 378 -23.68 -8.48 -13.21
N VAL A 379 -22.88 -7.62 -12.57
CA VAL A 379 -23.15 -6.18 -12.51
C VAL A 379 -23.01 -5.54 -13.89
N LEU A 380 -21.91 -5.80 -14.58
CA LEU A 380 -21.61 -5.14 -15.86
C LEU A 380 -22.58 -5.56 -16.98
N SER A 381 -23.08 -6.81 -16.97
CA SER A 381 -24.01 -7.29 -18.00
C SER A 381 -25.34 -6.53 -18.04
N ARG A 382 -25.76 -5.94 -16.92
CA ARG A 382 -27.02 -5.20 -16.79
C ARG A 382 -26.84 -3.69 -16.81
N LEU A 383 -25.60 -3.19 -16.71
CA LEU A 383 -25.32 -1.77 -16.52
C LEU A 383 -25.81 -0.92 -17.69
N GLU A 384 -25.51 -1.31 -18.92
CA GLU A 384 -25.90 -0.56 -20.12
C GLU A 384 -27.42 -0.58 -20.34
N GLU A 385 -28.07 -1.73 -20.16
CA GLU A 385 -29.54 -1.85 -20.27
C GLU A 385 -30.26 -0.97 -19.25
N ARG A 386 -29.80 -0.96 -18.01
CA ARG A 386 -30.34 -0.12 -16.93
C ARG A 386 -30.11 1.37 -17.18
N PHE A 387 -28.94 1.72 -17.67
CA PHE A 387 -28.63 3.09 -18.06
C PHE A 387 -29.59 3.58 -19.16
N ILE A 388 -29.80 2.77 -20.22
CA ILE A 388 -30.74 3.09 -21.31
C ILE A 388 -32.18 3.19 -20.81
N ALA A 389 -32.57 2.37 -19.82
CA ALA A 389 -33.88 2.43 -19.19
C ALA A 389 -34.11 3.68 -18.33
N GLY A 390 -33.06 4.48 -18.07
CA GLY A 390 -33.14 5.70 -17.27
C GLY A 390 -33.00 5.47 -15.76
N ASP A 391 -32.40 4.35 -15.34
CA ASP A 391 -32.09 4.12 -13.92
C ASP A 391 -31.15 5.21 -13.39
N HIS A 392 -31.44 5.71 -12.18
CA HIS A 392 -30.55 6.64 -11.47
C HIS A 392 -29.34 5.89 -10.91
N ILE A 393 -28.23 5.90 -11.64
CA ILE A 393 -26.97 5.25 -11.24
C ILE A 393 -25.93 6.33 -10.96
N THR A 394 -25.38 6.32 -9.75
CA THR A 394 -24.25 7.16 -9.33
C THR A 394 -22.97 6.35 -9.18
N GLU A 395 -21.82 7.02 -9.13
CA GLU A 395 -20.54 6.37 -8.84
C GLU A 395 -20.59 5.53 -7.56
N MET A 396 -21.09 6.11 -6.45
CA MET A 396 -21.20 5.39 -5.18
C MET A 396 -22.21 4.25 -5.21
N SER A 397 -23.33 4.39 -5.93
CA SER A 397 -24.31 3.29 -6.00
C SER A 397 -23.78 2.11 -6.80
N LEU A 398 -23.06 2.37 -7.92
CA LEU A 398 -22.41 1.31 -8.69
C LEU A 398 -21.27 0.65 -7.88
N ALA A 399 -20.47 1.43 -7.16
CA ALA A 399 -19.44 0.89 -6.27
C ALA A 399 -20.05 -0.07 -5.22
N ARG A 400 -21.16 0.32 -4.58
CA ARG A 400 -21.88 -0.52 -3.61
C ARG A 400 -22.47 -1.78 -4.23
N GLU A 401 -22.97 -1.69 -5.45
CA GLU A 401 -23.53 -2.84 -6.18
C GLU A 401 -22.44 -3.88 -6.48
N ILE A 402 -21.27 -3.41 -6.95
CA ILE A 402 -20.07 -4.23 -7.17
C ILE A 402 -19.61 -4.91 -5.87
N ASP A 403 -19.51 -4.13 -4.78
CA ASP A 403 -19.13 -4.66 -3.46
C ASP A 403 -20.12 -5.71 -2.96
N HIS A 404 -21.42 -5.48 -3.19
CA HIS A 404 -22.47 -6.41 -2.82
C HIS A 404 -22.40 -7.72 -3.63
N ALA A 405 -22.25 -7.63 -4.95
CA ALA A 405 -22.11 -8.80 -5.83
C ALA A 405 -20.88 -9.65 -5.46
N ARG A 406 -19.77 -9.03 -5.03
CA ARG A 406 -18.61 -9.77 -4.49
C ARG A 406 -18.90 -10.44 -3.17
N LYS A 407 -19.66 -9.79 -2.29
CA LYS A 407 -19.98 -10.32 -0.96
C LYS A 407 -20.87 -11.56 -1.03
N THR A 408 -21.67 -11.71 -2.08
CA THR A 408 -22.52 -12.90 -2.28
C THR A 408 -21.74 -14.12 -2.81
N GLN A 409 -20.53 -13.92 -3.33
CA GLN A 409 -19.71 -15.02 -3.84
C GLN A 409 -19.20 -15.94 -2.71
N ASN A 410 -19.03 -17.21 -3.03
CA ASN A 410 -18.54 -18.19 -2.07
C ASN A 410 -17.11 -17.86 -1.58
N ASN A 411 -16.85 -18.14 -0.30
CA ASN A 411 -15.61 -17.81 0.42
C ASN A 411 -15.26 -16.30 0.48
N SER A 412 -16.16 -15.39 0.11
CA SER A 412 -15.90 -13.95 0.17
C SER A 412 -15.82 -13.43 1.61
N GLU A 413 -14.78 -12.67 1.90
CA GLU A 413 -14.53 -11.98 3.17
C GLU A 413 -14.62 -10.44 3.01
N GLY A 414 -15.11 -9.97 1.85
CA GLY A 414 -15.34 -8.56 1.53
C GLY A 414 -14.38 -8.01 0.49
N ILE A 415 -14.24 -6.68 0.45
CA ILE A 415 -13.41 -5.98 -0.54
C ILE A 415 -11.94 -5.90 -0.12
N ALA A 416 -11.03 -5.96 -1.10
CA ALA A 416 -9.58 -5.88 -0.91
C ALA A 416 -9.05 -4.45 -0.76
N PHE A 417 -9.83 -3.45 -1.21
CA PHE A 417 -9.63 -2.02 -1.04
C PHE A 417 -10.94 -1.29 -1.39
N PRO A 418 -11.11 0.00 -1.04
CA PRO A 418 -12.31 0.76 -1.42
C PRO A 418 -12.52 0.79 -2.94
N THR A 419 -13.68 0.31 -3.40
CA THR A 419 -14.02 0.31 -4.82
C THR A 419 -14.09 1.73 -5.36
N SER A 420 -13.31 1.97 -6.43
CA SER A 420 -13.33 3.19 -7.21
C SER A 420 -14.25 3.02 -8.41
N VAL A 421 -15.23 3.92 -8.51
CA VAL A 421 -16.01 4.13 -9.74
C VAL A 421 -15.86 5.59 -10.08
N ALA A 422 -15.24 5.90 -11.21
CA ALA A 422 -14.86 7.23 -11.63
C ALA A 422 -15.50 7.56 -12.97
N TYR A 423 -16.45 8.50 -12.98
CA TYR A 423 -17.16 8.94 -14.16
C TYR A 423 -16.50 10.17 -14.80
N GLY A 424 -16.39 10.17 -16.13
CA GLY A 424 -15.94 11.32 -16.91
C GLY A 424 -14.63 11.89 -16.38
N VAL A 425 -14.63 13.16 -15.98
CA VAL A 425 -13.43 13.85 -15.47
C VAL A 425 -12.80 13.19 -14.25
N HIS A 426 -13.58 12.50 -13.41
CA HIS A 426 -13.04 11.79 -12.24
C HIS A 426 -12.12 10.64 -12.65
N SER A 427 -12.37 9.99 -13.78
CA SER A 427 -11.51 8.90 -14.29
C SER A 427 -10.11 9.38 -14.67
N SER A 428 -9.90 10.67 -14.91
CA SER A 428 -8.56 11.24 -15.15
C SER A 428 -7.66 11.25 -13.91
N ARG A 429 -8.18 10.85 -12.74
CA ARG A 429 -7.45 10.77 -11.47
C ARG A 429 -7.19 9.30 -11.10
N PRO A 430 -5.93 8.81 -11.13
CA PRO A 430 -5.62 7.38 -10.93
C PRO A 430 -6.13 6.76 -9.62
N ASN A 431 -6.21 7.52 -8.52
CA ASN A 431 -6.66 7.04 -7.21
C ASN A 431 -7.98 7.68 -6.77
N TYR A 432 -8.84 8.10 -7.71
CA TYR A 432 -10.16 8.59 -7.33
C TYR A 432 -10.89 7.54 -6.48
N THR A 433 -11.61 7.97 -5.45
CA THR A 433 -12.59 7.12 -4.76
C THR A 433 -13.81 7.98 -4.49
N PRO A 434 -15.01 7.54 -4.92
CA PRO A 434 -16.19 8.36 -4.77
C PRO A 434 -16.54 8.54 -3.30
N SER A 435 -16.93 9.76 -2.94
CA SER A 435 -17.31 10.17 -1.59
C SER A 435 -18.68 10.86 -1.63
N ASN A 436 -19.32 11.04 -0.48
CA ASN A 436 -20.56 11.82 -0.41
C ASN A 436 -20.44 13.25 -0.99
N ARG A 437 -19.22 13.79 -1.05
CA ARG A 437 -18.95 15.14 -1.60
C ARG A 437 -18.71 15.15 -3.10
N THR A 438 -18.19 14.05 -3.65
CA THR A 438 -17.79 13.95 -5.07
C THR A 438 -18.71 13.05 -5.88
N ASN A 439 -19.67 12.37 -5.25
CA ASN A 439 -20.58 11.45 -5.92
C ASN A 439 -21.37 12.16 -7.02
N VAL A 440 -21.24 11.67 -8.24
CA VAL A 440 -21.99 12.15 -9.40
C VAL A 440 -22.84 11.04 -9.99
N GLU A 441 -23.94 11.43 -10.62
CA GLU A 441 -24.74 10.55 -11.47
C GLU A 441 -23.99 10.23 -12.77
N LEU A 442 -24.07 8.97 -13.19
CA LEU A 442 -23.50 8.52 -14.45
C LEU A 442 -24.34 9.07 -15.61
N SER A 443 -23.67 9.51 -16.66
CA SER A 443 -24.31 9.91 -17.91
C SER A 443 -23.52 9.33 -19.09
N GLU A 444 -23.82 9.74 -20.31
CA GLU A 444 -23.12 9.27 -21.50
C GLU A 444 -21.63 9.66 -21.43
N GLY A 445 -20.76 8.67 -21.27
CA GLY A 445 -19.32 8.91 -21.16
C GLY A 445 -18.52 7.73 -20.62
N MET A 446 -17.24 7.99 -20.35
CA MET A 446 -16.29 7.01 -19.81
C MET A 446 -16.57 6.73 -18.33
N VAL A 447 -16.56 5.45 -17.95
CA VAL A 447 -16.64 4.99 -16.56
C VAL A 447 -15.46 4.08 -16.29
N LEU A 448 -14.55 4.50 -15.41
CA LEU A 448 -13.46 3.67 -14.91
C LEU A 448 -13.90 3.02 -13.60
N ILE A 449 -13.77 1.70 -13.53
CA ILE A 449 -14.06 0.90 -12.35
C ILE A 449 -12.76 0.22 -11.94
N ASP A 450 -12.38 0.34 -10.67
CA ASP A 450 -11.25 -0.36 -10.07
C ASP A 450 -11.65 -0.90 -8.70
N SER A 451 -11.51 -2.21 -8.55
CA SER A 451 -12.09 -2.92 -7.42
C SER A 451 -11.45 -4.29 -7.24
N GLY A 452 -11.60 -4.85 -6.04
CA GLY A 452 -11.01 -6.14 -5.70
C GLY A 452 -11.69 -6.78 -4.49
N GLY A 453 -11.50 -8.09 -4.33
CA GLY A 453 -12.13 -8.90 -3.30
C GLY A 453 -11.11 -9.69 -2.48
N GLN A 454 -11.44 -9.93 -1.22
CA GLN A 454 -10.78 -10.90 -0.35
C GLN A 454 -11.61 -12.17 -0.32
N TYR A 455 -10.99 -13.30 -0.63
CA TYR A 455 -11.58 -14.63 -0.52
C TYR A 455 -10.71 -15.49 0.38
N GLU A 456 -11.27 -16.47 1.10
CA GLU A 456 -10.49 -17.37 1.96
C GLU A 456 -9.39 -18.13 1.20
N ASP A 457 -9.37 -18.13 -0.13
CA ASP A 457 -8.40 -18.81 -0.99
C ASP A 457 -7.64 -17.86 -1.95
N GLY A 458 -7.88 -16.54 -1.89
CA GLY A 458 -7.17 -15.59 -2.75
C GLY A 458 -7.56 -14.13 -2.57
N THR A 459 -6.77 -13.23 -3.15
CA THR A 459 -7.07 -11.80 -3.23
C THR A 459 -7.15 -11.42 -4.71
N THR A 460 -8.13 -10.59 -5.07
CA THR A 460 -8.38 -10.17 -6.46
C THR A 460 -8.25 -8.67 -6.61
N GLU A 461 -7.92 -8.23 -7.82
CA GLU A 461 -7.86 -6.85 -8.25
C GLU A 461 -8.17 -6.79 -9.75
N VAL A 462 -9.02 -5.84 -10.15
CA VAL A 462 -9.44 -5.67 -11.53
C VAL A 462 -9.90 -4.25 -11.79
N SER A 463 -9.34 -3.67 -12.85
CA SER A 463 -9.76 -2.39 -13.42
C SER A 463 -10.34 -2.58 -14.82
N ARG A 464 -11.51 -1.99 -15.06
CA ARG A 464 -12.13 -1.91 -16.39
C ARG A 464 -12.58 -0.49 -16.66
N THR A 465 -12.36 -0.02 -17.88
CA THR A 465 -12.94 1.23 -18.37
C THR A 465 -13.99 0.91 -19.43
N LEU A 466 -15.18 1.48 -19.28
CA LEU A 466 -16.36 1.28 -20.11
C LEU A 466 -16.81 2.62 -20.71
N HIS A 467 -17.77 2.58 -21.65
CA HIS A 467 -18.40 3.78 -22.18
C HIS A 467 -19.93 3.63 -22.24
N LEU A 468 -20.69 4.53 -21.60
CA LEU A 468 -22.17 4.51 -21.55
C LEU A 468 -22.85 5.29 -22.69
N GLY A 469 -22.15 5.51 -23.81
CA GLY A 469 -22.68 6.17 -25.00
C GLY A 469 -21.80 5.87 -26.21
N GLU A 470 -21.60 6.86 -27.08
CA GLU A 470 -20.70 6.78 -28.25
C GLU A 470 -19.30 7.34 -27.96
N PRO A 471 -18.23 6.54 -28.03
CA PRO A 471 -16.88 7.01 -27.73
C PRO A 471 -16.28 7.83 -28.88
N THR A 472 -15.47 8.82 -28.51
CA THR A 472 -14.69 9.64 -29.46
C THR A 472 -13.49 8.87 -30.01
N ALA A 473 -12.99 9.29 -31.18
CA ALA A 473 -11.79 8.71 -31.78
C ALA A 473 -10.54 8.81 -30.86
N ASP A 474 -10.46 9.85 -30.03
CA ASP A 474 -9.38 10.03 -29.05
C ASP A 474 -9.47 8.99 -27.92
N GLN A 475 -10.67 8.77 -27.37
CA GLN A 475 -10.93 7.74 -26.35
C GLN A 475 -10.63 6.33 -26.88
N ILE A 476 -11.10 6.00 -28.09
CA ILE A 476 -10.84 4.70 -28.74
C ILE A 476 -9.33 4.48 -28.92
N ARG A 477 -8.60 5.48 -29.44
CA ARG A 477 -7.16 5.39 -29.66
C ARG A 477 -6.40 5.21 -28.35
N ALA A 478 -6.70 6.02 -27.34
CA ALA A 478 -6.07 5.93 -26.02
C ALA A 478 -6.32 4.56 -25.37
N TYR A 479 -7.57 4.08 -25.40
CA TYR A 479 -7.95 2.77 -24.85
C TYR A 479 -7.24 1.63 -25.55
N THR A 480 -7.21 1.68 -26.87
CA THR A 480 -6.56 0.66 -27.69
C THR A 480 -5.06 0.59 -27.42
N ASN A 481 -4.38 1.74 -27.24
CA ASN A 481 -2.95 1.76 -26.88
C ASN A 481 -2.71 1.13 -25.49
N VAL A 482 -3.53 1.48 -24.50
CA VAL A 482 -3.44 0.87 -23.15
C VAL A 482 -3.65 -0.65 -23.23
N LEU A 483 -4.67 -1.09 -23.97
CA LEU A 483 -4.96 -2.51 -24.18
C LEU A 483 -3.80 -3.24 -24.87
N ILE A 484 -3.19 -2.66 -25.91
CA ILE A 484 -2.03 -3.24 -26.59
C ILE A 484 -0.86 -3.40 -25.59
N GLY A 485 -0.60 -2.41 -24.75
CA GLY A 485 0.44 -2.47 -23.72
C GLY A 485 0.21 -3.63 -22.76
N MET A 486 -1.02 -3.75 -22.26
CA MET A 486 -1.45 -4.83 -21.38
C MET A 486 -1.28 -6.20 -22.04
N ILE A 487 -1.78 -6.38 -23.28
CA ILE A 487 -1.69 -7.63 -24.03
C ILE A 487 -0.24 -8.06 -24.25
N ARG A 488 0.62 -7.11 -24.66
CA ARG A 488 2.04 -7.40 -24.92
C ARG A 488 2.76 -7.90 -23.67
N LEU A 489 2.45 -7.31 -22.51
CA LEU A 489 2.97 -7.82 -21.25
C LEU A 489 2.40 -9.21 -20.95
N SER A 490 1.09 -9.43 -21.05
CA SER A 490 0.45 -10.74 -20.82
C SER A 490 0.97 -11.87 -21.74
N MET A 491 1.41 -11.54 -22.96
CA MET A 491 1.93 -12.51 -23.93
C MET A 491 3.43 -12.83 -23.76
N LEU A 492 4.13 -12.15 -22.86
CA LEU A 492 5.57 -12.25 -22.77
C LEU A 492 6.04 -13.64 -22.32
N THR A 493 7.01 -14.19 -23.03
CA THR A 493 7.79 -15.37 -22.63
C THR A 493 9.26 -14.95 -22.55
N PHE A 494 9.91 -15.17 -21.41
CA PHE A 494 11.19 -14.53 -21.08
C PHE A 494 12.08 -15.43 -20.20
N PRO A 495 13.41 -15.23 -20.18
CA PRO A 495 14.29 -15.98 -19.29
C PRO A 495 14.12 -15.55 -17.83
N GLU A 496 14.26 -16.48 -16.89
CA GLU A 496 14.00 -16.28 -15.45
C GLU A 496 14.87 -15.23 -14.74
N ASN A 497 15.92 -14.73 -15.41
CA ASN A 497 16.84 -13.73 -14.88
C ASN A 497 16.42 -12.27 -15.14
N LEU A 498 15.26 -12.05 -15.78
CA LEU A 498 14.72 -10.72 -16.05
C LEU A 498 14.10 -10.09 -14.78
N LYS A 499 14.31 -8.80 -14.57
CA LYS A 499 13.79 -8.08 -13.39
C LYS A 499 12.41 -7.49 -13.68
N PRO A 500 11.48 -7.43 -12.71
CA PRO A 500 10.14 -6.88 -12.94
C PRO A 500 10.13 -5.44 -13.46
N ALA A 501 11.00 -4.57 -12.93
CA ALA A 501 11.11 -3.18 -13.38
C ALA A 501 11.45 -3.04 -14.88
N GLU A 502 12.15 -4.01 -15.47
CA GLU A 502 12.54 -4.00 -16.89
C GLU A 502 11.35 -4.26 -17.82
N LEU A 503 10.25 -4.82 -17.30
CA LEU A 503 9.02 -5.07 -18.05
C LEU A 503 8.13 -3.84 -18.22
N ASP A 504 8.36 -2.79 -17.44
CA ASP A 504 7.48 -1.62 -17.39
C ASP A 504 7.43 -0.90 -18.76
N ALA A 505 8.58 -0.80 -19.44
CA ALA A 505 8.67 -0.20 -20.76
C ALA A 505 7.90 -0.97 -21.85
N LEU A 506 7.70 -2.30 -21.67
CA LEU A 506 6.93 -3.11 -22.62
C LEU A 506 5.46 -2.70 -22.64
N ALA A 507 4.86 -2.52 -21.45
CA ALA A 507 3.48 -2.08 -21.32
C ALA A 507 3.31 -0.60 -21.69
N ARG A 508 4.31 0.25 -21.38
CA ARG A 508 4.28 1.67 -21.73
C ARG A 508 4.49 1.97 -23.20
N GLY A 509 5.21 1.13 -23.94
CA GLY A 509 5.62 1.39 -25.31
C GLY A 509 4.52 1.95 -26.23
N PRO A 510 3.31 1.34 -26.27
CA PRO A 510 2.18 1.88 -27.05
C PRO A 510 1.67 3.24 -26.54
N VAL A 511 1.65 3.47 -25.23
CA VAL A 511 1.22 4.74 -24.62
C VAL A 511 2.25 5.84 -24.93
N TRP A 512 3.53 5.56 -24.75
CA TRP A 512 4.65 6.45 -25.10
C TRP A 512 4.70 6.76 -26.60
N GLY A 513 4.33 5.81 -27.46
CA GLY A 513 4.20 6.03 -28.91
C GLY A 513 3.20 7.13 -29.28
N SER A 514 2.30 7.49 -28.36
CA SER A 514 1.37 8.62 -28.49
C SER A 514 1.83 9.90 -27.77
N MET A 515 3.07 9.94 -27.27
CA MET A 515 3.64 11.04 -26.46
C MET A 515 2.91 11.29 -25.13
N ASN A 516 2.36 10.22 -24.53
CA ASN A 516 1.70 10.26 -23.21
C ASN A 516 2.39 9.29 -22.24
N ASP A 517 2.14 9.43 -20.94
CA ASP A 517 2.59 8.49 -19.90
C ASP A 517 1.54 8.37 -18.79
N TYR A 518 1.74 7.46 -17.82
CA TYR A 518 0.89 7.34 -16.62
C TYR A 518 1.72 7.38 -15.32
N PRO A 519 1.20 8.01 -14.25
CA PRO A 519 2.00 8.41 -13.07
C PRO A 519 2.16 7.31 -12.00
N HIS A 520 1.97 6.04 -12.36
CA HIS A 520 2.12 4.89 -11.47
C HIS A 520 2.87 3.76 -12.17
N GLY A 521 3.31 2.74 -11.44
CA GLY A 521 3.89 1.53 -12.05
C GLY A 521 2.85 0.74 -12.86
N THR A 522 3.29 -0.09 -13.80
CA THR A 522 2.44 -1.04 -14.54
C THR A 522 1.91 -2.16 -13.66
N GLY A 523 2.50 -2.42 -12.49
CA GLY A 523 1.96 -3.45 -11.62
C GLY A 523 2.72 -3.72 -10.33
N HIS A 524 2.13 -4.55 -9.49
CA HIS A 524 2.64 -4.97 -8.19
C HIS A 524 2.24 -6.40 -7.83
N GLY A 525 2.93 -7.02 -6.87
CA GLY A 525 2.58 -8.36 -6.41
C GLY A 525 1.23 -8.41 -5.70
N ILE A 526 0.55 -9.55 -5.77
CA ILE A 526 -0.76 -9.81 -5.16
C ILE A 526 -0.63 -10.95 -4.15
N GLY A 527 -1.07 -10.71 -2.92
CA GLY A 527 -1.08 -11.71 -1.86
C GLY A 527 -2.18 -12.77 -2.01
N SER A 528 -2.06 -13.90 -1.31
CA SER A 528 -3.13 -14.92 -1.24
C SER A 528 -3.88 -14.76 0.07
N TYR A 529 -5.11 -14.25 -0.02
CA TYR A 529 -5.90 -13.81 1.14
C TYR A 529 -5.05 -12.95 2.08
N SER A 530 -4.46 -11.88 1.52
CA SER A 530 -3.45 -11.01 2.13
C SER A 530 -3.55 -9.61 1.51
N ALA A 531 -2.51 -8.78 1.64
CA ALA A 531 -2.47 -7.45 1.01
C ALA A 531 -2.55 -7.53 -0.52
N VAL A 532 -3.28 -6.59 -1.11
CA VAL A 532 -3.37 -6.41 -2.56
C VAL A 532 -2.05 -5.89 -3.15
N ARG A 533 -1.23 -5.19 -2.35
CA ARG A 533 0.16 -4.83 -2.72
C ARG A 533 1.15 -5.66 -1.92
N GLU A 534 1.83 -6.59 -2.58
CA GLU A 534 2.77 -7.52 -1.95
C GLU A 534 4.17 -7.43 -2.58
N SER A 535 5.17 -7.17 -1.75
CA SER A 535 6.58 -7.26 -2.13
C SER A 535 6.95 -8.72 -2.47
N PRO A 536 7.95 -8.97 -3.33
CA PRO A 536 8.94 -8.02 -3.85
C PRO A 536 8.64 -7.53 -5.28
N ILE A 537 7.45 -7.77 -5.81
CA ILE A 537 7.17 -7.48 -7.23
C ILE A 537 6.70 -6.04 -7.38
N SER A 538 7.40 -5.25 -8.20
CA SER A 538 6.92 -3.96 -8.70
C SER A 538 7.42 -3.76 -10.12
N ILE A 539 6.49 -3.61 -11.04
CA ILE A 539 6.76 -3.30 -12.44
C ILE A 539 6.68 -1.79 -12.55
N SER A 540 7.82 -1.15 -12.34
CA SER A 540 7.97 0.30 -12.48
C SER A 540 9.40 0.62 -12.89
N TYR A 541 9.61 1.38 -13.96
CA TYR A 541 10.94 1.77 -14.41
C TYR A 541 11.67 2.67 -13.40
N THR A 542 10.94 3.28 -12.46
CA THR A 542 11.52 4.08 -11.36
C THR A 542 11.96 3.22 -10.18
N ALA A 543 11.52 1.96 -10.10
CA ALA A 543 11.85 1.08 -8.99
C ALA A 543 13.25 0.46 -9.17
N LYS A 544 14.12 0.64 -8.17
CA LYS A 544 15.44 0.02 -8.14
C LYS A 544 15.37 -1.40 -7.58
N GLN A 545 14.82 -2.31 -8.38
CA GLN A 545 14.68 -3.72 -8.00
C GLN A 545 15.89 -4.58 -8.37
N ARG A 546 16.21 -5.55 -7.52
CA ARG A 546 17.28 -6.54 -7.76
C ARG A 546 16.79 -7.98 -7.84
N PHE A 547 15.51 -8.21 -7.59
CA PHE A 547 14.90 -9.53 -7.59
C PHE A 547 14.30 -9.85 -8.96
N THR A 548 14.19 -11.14 -9.27
CA THR A 548 13.61 -11.63 -10.53
C THR A 548 12.29 -12.35 -10.25
N PHE A 549 11.52 -12.60 -11.31
CA PHE A 549 10.31 -13.43 -11.22
C PHE A 549 10.64 -14.87 -10.87
N LYS A 550 9.70 -15.52 -10.19
CA LYS A 550 9.70 -16.97 -9.95
C LYS A 550 8.34 -17.54 -10.28
N GLU A 551 8.31 -18.79 -10.69
CA GLU A 551 7.05 -19.53 -10.86
C GLU A 551 6.21 -19.46 -9.57
N GLY A 552 4.91 -19.22 -9.73
CA GLY A 552 3.95 -19.11 -8.62
C GLY A 552 3.82 -17.69 -8.06
N TYR A 553 4.51 -16.70 -8.63
CA TYR A 553 4.25 -15.28 -8.35
C TYR A 553 2.94 -14.84 -9.00
N PHE A 554 2.19 -13.97 -8.32
CA PHE A 554 0.99 -13.30 -8.83
C PHE A 554 1.20 -11.79 -8.75
N PHE A 555 0.81 -11.06 -9.80
CA PHE A 555 1.00 -9.61 -9.87
C PHE A 555 -0.03 -8.94 -10.80
N SER A 556 -0.35 -7.67 -10.57
CA SER A 556 -1.19 -6.85 -11.45
C SER A 556 -0.45 -6.46 -12.74
N ASN A 557 -1.18 -6.34 -13.84
CA ASN A 557 -0.77 -5.74 -15.11
C ASN A 557 -1.82 -4.68 -15.44
N GLU A 558 -1.55 -3.44 -15.04
CA GLU A 558 -2.47 -2.31 -14.92
C GLU A 558 -2.01 -1.04 -15.65
N PRO A 559 -1.62 -1.07 -16.94
CA PRO A 559 -1.29 0.15 -17.67
C PRO A 559 -2.48 1.12 -17.71
N GLY A 560 -2.18 2.40 -17.83
CA GLY A 560 -3.19 3.46 -17.83
C GLY A 560 -2.93 4.60 -18.79
N TYR A 561 -3.89 5.50 -18.87
CA TYR A 561 -3.83 6.76 -19.60
C TYR A 561 -4.72 7.77 -18.90
N TYR A 562 -4.22 8.96 -18.61
CA TYR A 562 -4.97 9.97 -17.85
C TYR A 562 -4.84 11.34 -18.51
N LYS A 563 -5.94 11.82 -19.10
CA LYS A 563 -6.02 13.15 -19.70
C LYS A 563 -6.70 14.09 -18.72
N THR A 564 -5.90 14.91 -18.05
CA THR A 564 -6.35 15.84 -17.00
C THR A 564 -7.57 16.65 -17.43
N GLY A 565 -8.63 16.62 -16.62
CA GLY A 565 -9.85 17.38 -16.86
C GLY A 565 -10.75 16.80 -17.96
N ALA A 566 -10.46 15.61 -18.49
CA ALA A 566 -11.24 14.96 -19.53
C ALA A 566 -11.66 13.53 -19.13
N PHE A 567 -10.77 12.56 -19.29
CA PHE A 567 -11.04 11.14 -19.01
C PHE A 567 -9.74 10.41 -18.66
N GLY A 568 -9.87 9.25 -18.06
CA GLY A 568 -8.79 8.30 -17.88
C GLY A 568 -9.23 6.88 -18.16
N ILE A 569 -8.24 6.03 -18.38
CA ILE A 569 -8.37 4.63 -18.73
C ILE A 569 -7.39 3.87 -17.86
N ARG A 570 -7.85 2.79 -17.25
CA ARG A 570 -7.00 1.76 -16.66
C ARG A 570 -7.58 0.40 -16.99
N LEU A 571 -6.74 -0.49 -17.50
CA LEU A 571 -7.08 -1.85 -17.82
C LEU A 571 -6.15 -2.76 -17.04
N GLU A 572 -6.74 -3.65 -16.25
CA GLU A 572 -5.95 -4.43 -15.31
C GLU A 572 -6.39 -5.89 -15.23
N ASN A 573 -5.41 -6.78 -15.31
CA ASN A 573 -5.54 -8.18 -14.95
C ASN A 573 -4.47 -8.54 -13.93
N VAL A 574 -4.77 -9.48 -13.06
CA VAL A 574 -3.76 -10.24 -12.32
C VAL A 574 -3.23 -11.36 -13.21
N LEU A 575 -1.91 -11.49 -13.24
CA LEU A 575 -1.15 -12.50 -13.96
C LEU A 575 -0.44 -13.45 -12.99
N GLU A 576 -0.42 -14.73 -13.33
CA GLU A 576 0.41 -15.74 -12.70
C GLU A 576 1.68 -15.99 -13.53
N VAL A 577 2.83 -16.11 -12.85
CA VAL A 577 4.08 -16.56 -13.46
C VAL A 577 4.14 -18.09 -13.53
N VAL A 578 4.31 -18.63 -14.73
CA VAL A 578 4.37 -20.08 -14.99
C VAL A 578 5.70 -20.49 -15.63
N ASP A 579 6.24 -21.64 -15.25
CA ASP A 579 7.40 -22.27 -15.92
C ASP A 579 6.93 -22.85 -17.26
N THR A 580 7.61 -22.50 -18.35
CA THR A 580 7.28 -23.02 -19.69
C THR A 580 7.77 -24.44 -19.91
N GLY A 581 8.60 -24.97 -19.01
CA GLY A 581 9.32 -26.24 -19.16
C GLY A 581 10.47 -26.17 -20.18
N LYS A 582 10.74 -25.00 -20.77
CA LYS A 582 11.80 -24.79 -21.75
C LYS A 582 13.02 -24.13 -21.10
N MET A 583 14.20 -24.49 -21.60
CA MET A 583 15.47 -23.90 -21.16
C MET A 583 16.16 -23.19 -22.32
N HIS A 584 16.78 -22.05 -22.02
CA HIS A 584 17.72 -21.38 -22.90
C HIS A 584 19.01 -22.23 -23.05
N PRO A 585 19.72 -22.16 -24.18
CA PRO A 585 21.04 -22.79 -24.31
C PRO A 585 22.07 -22.36 -23.26
N THR A 586 21.90 -21.20 -22.61
CA THR A 586 22.79 -20.74 -21.51
C THR A 586 22.42 -21.33 -20.13
N GLY A 587 21.38 -22.16 -20.05
CA GLY A 587 20.94 -22.84 -18.81
C GLY A 587 19.83 -22.13 -18.03
N HIS A 588 19.37 -20.95 -18.46
CA HIS A 588 18.24 -20.26 -17.81
C HIS A 588 16.91 -20.87 -18.22
N LYS A 589 16.00 -21.07 -17.27
CA LYS A 589 14.61 -21.44 -17.57
C LYS A 589 13.86 -20.29 -18.24
N PHE A 590 12.86 -20.63 -19.04
CA PHE A 590 11.90 -19.66 -19.57
C PHE A 590 10.61 -19.67 -18.76
N LEU A 591 10.18 -18.48 -18.38
CA LEU A 591 8.91 -18.20 -17.74
C LEU A 591 7.94 -17.57 -18.74
N ALA A 592 6.66 -17.67 -18.46
CA ALA A 592 5.58 -16.98 -19.16
C ALA A 592 4.53 -16.50 -18.15
N PHE A 593 3.56 -15.73 -18.64
CA PHE A 593 2.43 -15.28 -17.83
C PHE A 593 1.12 -15.94 -18.24
N GLN A 594 0.22 -16.08 -17.27
CA GLN A 594 -1.14 -16.56 -17.46
C GLN A 594 -2.11 -15.61 -16.77
N ASP A 595 -3.06 -15.03 -17.51
CA ASP A 595 -4.12 -14.24 -16.89
C ASP A 595 -5.00 -15.12 -16.00
N VAL A 596 -5.25 -14.63 -14.79
CA VAL A 596 -6.21 -15.23 -13.86
C VAL A 596 -7.46 -14.38 -13.70
N THR A 597 -7.37 -13.05 -13.85
CA THR A 597 -8.54 -12.18 -14.01
C THR A 597 -9.26 -12.51 -15.31
N LEU A 598 -10.58 -12.73 -15.24
CA LEU A 598 -11.42 -13.12 -16.37
C LEU A 598 -12.66 -12.22 -16.47
N VAL A 599 -12.45 -10.94 -16.79
CA VAL A 599 -13.52 -9.95 -17.03
C VAL A 599 -13.38 -9.38 -18.46
N PRO A 600 -14.45 -9.30 -19.28
CA PRO A 600 -14.37 -8.78 -20.64
C PRO A 600 -13.84 -7.34 -20.73
N PHE A 601 -13.31 -6.96 -21.89
CA PHE A 601 -12.96 -5.58 -22.24
C PHE A 601 -14.12 -4.90 -22.99
N GLU A 602 -14.18 -3.57 -22.95
CA GLU A 602 -15.20 -2.77 -23.63
C GLU A 602 -14.94 -2.75 -25.14
N TRP A 603 -15.81 -3.40 -25.90
CA TRP A 603 -15.59 -3.59 -27.33
C TRP A 603 -15.76 -2.30 -28.13
N LYS A 604 -16.59 -1.35 -27.66
CA LYS A 604 -16.80 -0.04 -28.30
C LYS A 604 -15.53 0.82 -28.33
N LEU A 605 -14.60 0.56 -27.41
CA LEU A 605 -13.36 1.32 -27.25
C LEU A 605 -12.15 0.70 -27.98
N ILE A 606 -12.33 -0.40 -28.72
CA ILE A 606 -11.22 -1.14 -29.36
C ILE A 606 -11.17 -0.88 -30.86
N ASP A 607 -10.15 -0.15 -31.31
CA ASP A 607 -9.80 -0.06 -32.73
C ASP A 607 -9.02 -1.30 -33.17
N ARG A 608 -9.75 -2.24 -33.79
CA ARG A 608 -9.20 -3.50 -34.30
C ARG A 608 -8.13 -3.30 -35.38
N THR A 609 -8.04 -2.14 -36.01
CA THR A 609 -7.01 -1.88 -37.03
C THR A 609 -5.62 -1.66 -36.42
N LEU A 610 -5.56 -1.22 -35.15
CA LEU A 610 -4.30 -1.00 -34.43
C LEU A 610 -3.71 -2.28 -33.83
N LEU A 611 -4.52 -3.33 -33.65
CA LEU A 611 -4.06 -4.61 -33.12
C LEU A 611 -3.41 -5.47 -34.22
N SER A 612 -2.23 -6.01 -33.89
CA SER A 612 -1.58 -7.06 -34.66
C SER A 612 -2.37 -8.38 -34.62
N VAL A 613 -2.04 -9.31 -35.52
CA VAL A 613 -2.69 -10.62 -35.58
C VAL A 613 -2.53 -11.41 -34.27
N PRO A 614 -1.33 -11.48 -33.64
CA PRO A 614 -1.18 -12.14 -32.35
C PRO A 614 -2.01 -11.50 -31.22
N GLU A 615 -2.09 -10.16 -31.16
CA GLU A 615 -2.88 -9.45 -30.15
C GLU A 615 -4.39 -9.70 -30.32
N LYS A 616 -4.89 -9.74 -31.56
CA LYS A 616 -6.28 -10.14 -31.87
C LYS A 616 -6.57 -11.57 -31.44
N LYS A 617 -5.64 -12.49 -31.70
CA LYS A 617 -5.77 -13.89 -31.29
C LYS A 617 -5.83 -14.00 -29.77
N TRP A 618 -4.92 -13.34 -29.05
CA TRP A 618 -4.93 -13.31 -27.59
C TRP A 618 -6.27 -12.83 -27.04
N LEU A 619 -6.82 -11.73 -27.58
CA LEU A 619 -8.09 -11.16 -27.12
C LEU A 619 -9.27 -12.14 -27.31
N ASN A 620 -9.31 -12.84 -28.46
CA ASN A 620 -10.33 -13.86 -28.72
C ASN A 620 -10.19 -15.08 -27.81
N ASP A 621 -8.96 -15.56 -27.60
CA ASP A 621 -8.67 -16.69 -26.71
C ASP A 621 -9.02 -16.32 -25.25
N TYR A 622 -8.71 -15.10 -24.83
CA TYR A 622 -9.08 -14.53 -23.53
C TYR A 622 -10.60 -14.52 -23.32
N ASN A 623 -11.37 -13.98 -24.28
CA ASN A 623 -12.84 -14.00 -24.22
C ASN A 623 -13.42 -15.41 -24.23
N SER A 624 -12.78 -16.35 -24.94
CA SER A 624 -13.18 -17.77 -24.93
C SER A 624 -12.98 -18.40 -23.54
N ARG A 625 -11.87 -18.10 -22.86
CA ARG A 625 -11.63 -18.53 -21.47
C ARG A 625 -12.65 -17.95 -20.50
N ILE A 626 -13.04 -16.68 -20.65
CA ILE A 626 -14.10 -16.06 -19.83
C ILE A 626 -15.40 -16.85 -19.99
N ARG A 627 -15.84 -17.07 -21.23
CA ARG A 627 -17.08 -17.80 -21.52
C ARG A 627 -17.05 -19.23 -20.98
N GLN A 628 -15.89 -19.89 -21.03
CA GLN A 628 -15.72 -21.23 -20.50
C GLN A 628 -15.76 -21.26 -18.97
N HIS A 629 -14.94 -20.46 -18.29
CA HIS A 629 -14.76 -20.56 -16.85
C HIS A 629 -15.82 -19.76 -16.08
N VAL A 630 -15.93 -18.46 -16.34
CA VAL A 630 -16.91 -17.58 -15.68
C VAL A 630 -18.32 -17.95 -16.11
N GLY A 631 -18.52 -18.22 -17.41
CA GLY A 631 -19.82 -18.64 -17.93
C GLY A 631 -20.28 -20.02 -17.43
N SER A 632 -19.38 -20.90 -16.99
CA SER A 632 -19.76 -22.14 -16.31
C SER A 632 -20.08 -21.92 -14.83
N GLU A 633 -19.34 -21.04 -14.16
CA GLU A 633 -19.60 -20.71 -12.75
C GLU A 633 -20.91 -19.94 -12.58
N LEU A 634 -21.26 -19.02 -13.49
CA LEU A 634 -22.57 -18.33 -13.52
C LEU A 634 -23.78 -19.27 -13.63
N LYS A 635 -23.60 -20.51 -14.11
CA LYS A 635 -24.68 -21.50 -14.28
C LYS A 635 -24.90 -22.39 -13.06
N ARG A 636 -23.95 -22.40 -12.13
CA ARG A 636 -24.06 -23.16 -10.88
C ARG A 636 -24.88 -22.36 -9.89
#